data_AF-A0A949TC83-F1
#
_entry.id   AF-A0A949TC83-F1
#
_cell.length_a   1.000
_cell.length_b   1.000
_cell.length_c   1.000
_cell.angle_alpha   90.00
_cell.angle_beta   90.00
_cell.angle_gamma   90.00
#
_symmetry.space_group_name_H-M   'P 1'
#
loop_
_entity.id
_entity.type
_entity.pdbx_description
1 polymer ?
#
loop_
_entity_poly.entity_id
_entity_poly.type
_entity_poly.pdbx_seq_one_letter_code
_entity_poly.pdbx_strand_id
1 'polypeptide(L)'
;MNNNISSDLAQQLQATIDSAVQTMEIPGVTVGIISPEGTWYGASGVSNLETEKSMNPDDLFKIGSVSKTFTGATIFKLVEAQKLSLQDTLDKWLPDSTIANISNAKEITVEQLLNHTSGIFSYTSNPQFAIDELAVFNGADIDRSREAILENYVSGEDAYFAPGESFFYSNTNYLLLGMLIEAATGNSYQDEVNRLILEPLGLDNTYFVGDDIPDERFVRGYGDLIGEDGSLGADGIYEDTRDSFSSLASTLSDGGIVSNSKDVARFSDALFSGKLLKPESINNMLSWSSIDEGEVEVGSQYGNGVYEEPTPWGENWGHDGGTFGYISKMRYFPESDTTITVFVNQIDSQAVILPTDSIFSAVSKTLFGETNNITPEALFNSFDSNFVDGLIDAIDGIDNKADLIALATNENTLAEFNYEAVNEEKFFELIDNPSNQDEFNDLLNFLRYGDVVKEENDVMVGNKADNTLAGEDRNDTLAGGLGDDLIFGQGGDDVLRGDLNNRSSGGSIGGNDTIYGGMGSDRIGCKAGNDMIFGDAGNDQIWGDAGNDTLTGGLGDDSLNGGVGKDVFVLKLNEGTDKIVDFKVDDDLIDISGLGVGFEDIDITQNGQNTLIAFDGSDIAILQNLNSDSLSVDNFALA
;
A
#
# COMPACT_ATOMS: atom_id res chain seq x y z
N MET A 1 -10.48 1.82 -29.59
CA MET A 1 -10.31 2.91 -30.59
C MET A 1 -8.94 3.54 -30.37
N ASN A 2 -8.36 4.19 -31.37
CA ASN A 2 -7.11 4.96 -31.18
C ASN A 2 -7.42 6.32 -30.55
N ASN A 3 -6.43 6.92 -29.90
CA ASN A 3 -6.51 8.29 -29.40
C ASN A 3 -6.95 9.23 -30.53
N ASN A 4 -8.00 10.02 -30.28
CA ASN A 4 -8.57 10.95 -31.28
C ASN A 4 -8.89 12.35 -30.73
N ILE A 5 -8.56 12.62 -29.47
CA ILE A 5 -8.48 13.99 -28.94
C ILE A 5 -7.38 14.79 -29.66
N SER A 6 -7.35 16.12 -29.44
CA SER A 6 -6.32 16.97 -30.03
C SER A 6 -4.90 16.55 -29.62
N SER A 7 -3.91 16.75 -30.50
CA SER A 7 -2.50 16.42 -30.21
C SER A 7 -1.97 17.16 -28.99
N ASP A 8 -2.40 18.41 -28.81
CA ASP A 8 -1.93 19.27 -27.74
C ASP A 8 -2.48 18.80 -26.39
N LEU A 9 -3.78 18.44 -26.34
CA LEU A 9 -4.38 17.86 -25.15
C LEU A 9 -3.79 16.48 -24.82
N ALA A 10 -3.54 15.64 -25.83
CA ALA A 10 -2.91 14.34 -25.63
C ALA A 10 -1.49 14.45 -25.06
N GLN A 11 -0.72 15.46 -25.47
CA GLN A 11 0.61 15.74 -24.91
C GLN A 11 0.53 16.24 -23.47
N GLN A 12 -0.44 17.11 -23.16
CA GLN A 12 -0.65 17.58 -21.79
C GLN A 12 -1.02 16.44 -20.86
N LEU A 13 -2.01 15.62 -21.24
CA LEU A 13 -2.43 14.46 -20.46
C LEU A 13 -1.31 13.45 -20.24
N GLN A 14 -0.47 13.19 -21.26
CA GLN A 14 0.69 12.32 -21.10
C GLN A 14 1.70 12.92 -20.12
N ALA A 15 2.03 14.22 -20.25
CA ALA A 15 2.94 14.89 -19.33
C ALA A 15 2.41 14.88 -17.88
N THR A 16 1.09 15.00 -17.70
CA THR A 16 0.43 14.90 -16.39
C THR A 16 0.69 13.54 -15.74
N ILE A 17 0.46 12.43 -16.47
CA ILE A 17 0.67 11.08 -15.90
C ILE A 17 2.16 10.70 -15.79
N ASP A 18 3.02 11.25 -16.65
CA ASP A 18 4.48 11.09 -16.54
C ASP A 18 5.01 11.77 -15.27
N SER A 19 4.53 12.99 -15.00
CA SER A 19 4.86 13.73 -13.78
C SER A 19 4.36 12.98 -12.55
N ALA A 20 3.12 12.51 -12.55
CA ALA A 20 2.52 11.77 -11.45
C ALA A 20 3.35 10.55 -11.03
N VAL A 21 3.76 9.72 -11.99
CA VAL A 21 4.62 8.54 -11.74
C VAL A 21 5.96 8.93 -11.11
N GLN A 22 6.55 10.05 -11.54
CA GLN A 22 7.81 10.53 -10.99
C GLN A 22 7.65 11.12 -9.59
N THR A 23 6.60 11.89 -9.35
CA THR A 23 6.41 12.61 -8.08
C THR A 23 5.91 11.72 -6.96
N MET A 24 5.03 10.75 -7.27
CA MET A 24 4.48 9.83 -6.27
C MET A 24 5.28 8.52 -6.17
N GLU A 25 6.35 8.39 -6.97
CA GLU A 25 7.22 7.21 -7.01
C GLU A 25 6.49 5.87 -7.22
N ILE A 26 5.31 5.90 -7.83
CA ILE A 26 4.53 4.69 -8.13
C ILE A 26 5.12 3.91 -9.32
N PRO A 27 5.07 2.56 -9.34
CA PRO A 27 5.57 1.75 -10.43
C PRO A 27 5.00 2.16 -11.77
N GLY A 28 3.68 2.31 -11.88
CA GLY A 28 3.04 2.77 -13.10
C GLY A 28 1.55 2.99 -13.01
N VAL A 29 1.02 3.56 -14.09
CA VAL A 29 -0.38 3.97 -14.21
C VAL A 29 -0.89 3.79 -15.63
N THR A 30 -2.17 3.45 -15.77
CA THR A 30 -2.91 3.65 -17.03
C THR A 30 -4.12 4.54 -16.81
N VAL A 31 -4.42 5.39 -17.80
CA VAL A 31 -5.57 6.29 -17.78
C VAL A 31 -6.38 6.13 -19.06
N GLY A 32 -7.71 6.07 -18.93
CA GLY A 32 -8.65 6.04 -20.05
C GLY A 32 -9.66 7.18 -19.97
N ILE A 33 -9.85 7.87 -21.08
CA ILE A 33 -10.77 9.01 -21.19
C ILE A 33 -11.68 8.78 -22.40
N ILE A 34 -12.98 8.98 -22.21
CA ILE A 34 -13.97 9.06 -23.28
C ILE A 34 -14.78 10.33 -23.04
N SER A 35 -14.74 11.25 -23.99
CA SER A 35 -15.44 12.54 -23.91
C SER A 35 -16.05 12.91 -25.27
N PRO A 36 -16.90 13.95 -25.35
CA PRO A 36 -17.40 14.46 -26.62
C PRO A 36 -16.29 15.00 -27.54
N GLU A 37 -15.15 15.39 -26.96
CA GLU A 37 -13.97 15.90 -27.68
C GLU A 37 -13.08 14.78 -28.24
N GLY A 38 -13.27 13.56 -27.75
CA GLY A 38 -12.57 12.38 -28.18
C GLY A 38 -12.22 11.42 -27.04
N THR A 39 -11.58 10.32 -27.42
CA THR A 39 -11.02 9.30 -26.57
C THR A 39 -9.50 9.44 -26.46
N TRP A 40 -8.96 9.20 -25.27
CA TRP A 40 -7.53 9.11 -25.03
C TRP A 40 -7.23 8.00 -24.05
N TYR A 41 -6.16 7.26 -24.32
CA TYR A 41 -5.62 6.23 -23.45
C TYR A 41 -4.12 6.47 -23.30
N GLY A 42 -3.68 6.59 -22.06
CA GLY A 42 -2.29 6.85 -21.68
C GLY A 42 -1.77 5.82 -20.70
N ALA A 43 -0.46 5.67 -20.67
CA ALA A 43 0.24 4.87 -19.69
C ALA A 43 1.59 5.51 -19.35
N SER A 44 2.04 5.33 -18.12
CA SER A 44 3.35 5.78 -17.65
C SER A 44 3.91 4.77 -16.65
N GLY A 45 5.24 4.78 -16.47
CA GLY A 45 5.95 3.86 -15.59
C GLY A 45 6.12 2.45 -16.15
N VAL A 46 6.16 1.46 -15.26
CA VAL A 46 6.44 0.06 -15.54
C VAL A 46 5.33 -0.86 -15.04
N SER A 47 5.03 -1.86 -15.86
CA SER A 47 4.12 -2.96 -15.57
C SER A 47 4.74 -4.04 -14.67
N ASN A 48 6.06 -4.00 -14.48
CA ASN A 48 6.83 -4.95 -13.68
C ASN A 48 8.18 -4.30 -13.29
N LEU A 49 8.42 -4.13 -11.99
CA LEU A 49 9.61 -3.51 -11.41
C LEU A 49 10.87 -4.38 -11.56
N GLU A 50 10.74 -5.70 -11.61
CA GLU A 50 11.89 -6.63 -11.65
C GLU A 50 12.53 -6.68 -13.05
N THR A 51 11.72 -6.51 -14.09
CA THR A 51 12.12 -6.58 -15.50
C THR A 51 12.15 -5.21 -16.17
N GLU A 52 11.72 -4.16 -15.47
CA GLU A 52 11.57 -2.79 -15.98
C GLU A 52 10.68 -2.70 -17.23
N LYS A 53 9.73 -3.63 -17.38
CA LYS A 53 8.84 -3.68 -18.55
C LYS A 53 7.92 -2.46 -18.53
N SER A 54 8.07 -1.58 -19.50
CA SER A 54 7.23 -0.37 -19.64
C SER A 54 5.73 -0.68 -19.64
N MET A 55 4.97 0.18 -18.98
CA MET A 55 3.51 0.11 -18.93
C MET A 55 2.90 0.42 -20.30
N ASN A 56 1.83 -0.29 -20.66
CA ASN A 56 1.06 -0.08 -21.88
C ASN A 56 -0.41 0.21 -21.57
N PRO A 57 -1.10 1.08 -22.34
CA PRO A 57 -2.53 1.32 -22.12
C PRO A 57 -3.44 0.08 -22.29
N ASP A 58 -2.96 -0.98 -22.94
CA ASP A 58 -3.67 -2.26 -23.08
C ASP A 58 -3.35 -3.28 -21.96
N ASP A 59 -2.47 -2.93 -21.02
CA ASP A 59 -2.11 -3.79 -19.90
C ASP A 59 -3.31 -3.97 -18.94
N LEU A 60 -3.34 -5.14 -18.29
CA LEU A 60 -4.45 -5.68 -17.54
C LEU A 60 -4.20 -5.58 -16.03
N PHE A 61 -5.19 -5.09 -15.30
CA PHE A 61 -5.17 -4.87 -13.86
C PHE A 61 -6.32 -5.64 -13.22
N LYS A 62 -6.12 -6.12 -11.99
CA LYS A 62 -7.27 -6.43 -11.12
C LYS A 62 -7.97 -5.11 -10.80
N ILE A 63 -9.26 -4.99 -11.11
CA ILE A 63 -9.99 -3.71 -10.95
C ILE A 63 -10.74 -3.61 -9.61
N GLY A 64 -10.53 -4.58 -8.71
CA GLY A 64 -11.13 -4.62 -7.38
C GLY A 64 -12.63 -4.32 -7.40
N SER A 65 -13.08 -3.50 -6.44
CA SER A 65 -14.49 -3.17 -6.24
C SER A 65 -15.17 -2.44 -7.42
N VAL A 66 -14.46 -1.96 -8.45
CA VAL A 66 -15.11 -1.52 -9.71
C VAL A 66 -15.94 -2.66 -10.32
N SER A 67 -15.59 -3.92 -10.04
CA SER A 67 -16.36 -5.12 -10.39
C SER A 67 -17.81 -5.07 -9.92
N LYS A 68 -18.09 -4.39 -8.79
CA LYS A 68 -19.45 -4.26 -8.24
C LYS A 68 -20.40 -3.56 -9.19
N THR A 69 -19.93 -2.56 -9.94
CA THR A 69 -20.75 -1.88 -10.96
C THR A 69 -21.10 -2.80 -12.13
N PHE A 70 -20.21 -3.73 -12.53
CA PHE A 70 -20.52 -4.77 -13.52
C PHE A 70 -21.59 -5.73 -12.99
N THR A 71 -21.47 -6.15 -11.73
CA THR A 71 -22.49 -6.97 -11.05
C THR A 71 -23.85 -6.26 -10.99
N GLY A 72 -23.88 -4.99 -10.57
CA GLY A 72 -25.09 -4.17 -10.52
C GLY A 72 -25.75 -4.03 -11.90
N ALA A 73 -24.98 -3.69 -12.93
CA ALA A 73 -25.49 -3.61 -14.30
C ALA A 73 -26.06 -4.95 -14.79
N THR A 74 -25.44 -6.07 -14.41
CA THR A 74 -25.92 -7.42 -14.72
C THR A 74 -27.25 -7.73 -14.03
N ILE A 75 -27.39 -7.38 -12.74
CA ILE A 75 -28.67 -7.50 -12.02
C ILE A 75 -29.76 -6.68 -12.71
N PHE A 76 -29.49 -5.43 -13.08
CA PHE A 76 -30.47 -4.60 -13.78
C PHE A 76 -30.87 -5.17 -15.14
N LYS A 77 -29.94 -5.78 -15.90
CA LYS A 77 -30.27 -6.52 -17.13
C LYS A 77 -31.23 -7.69 -16.86
N LEU A 78 -31.06 -8.41 -15.75
CA LEU A 78 -31.95 -9.49 -15.33
C LEU A 78 -33.31 -8.96 -14.86
N VAL A 79 -33.35 -7.83 -14.17
CA VAL A 79 -34.60 -7.13 -13.78
C VAL A 79 -35.37 -6.68 -15.01
N GLU A 80 -34.71 -6.08 -15.99
CA GLU A 80 -35.31 -5.70 -17.27
C GLU A 80 -35.89 -6.88 -18.05
N ALA A 81 -35.29 -8.06 -17.90
CA ALA A 81 -35.71 -9.32 -18.46
C ALA A 81 -36.75 -10.07 -17.59
N GLN A 82 -37.15 -9.48 -16.45
CA GLN A 82 -38.07 -10.07 -15.47
C GLN A 82 -37.61 -11.44 -14.94
N LYS A 83 -36.29 -11.65 -14.87
CA LYS A 83 -35.66 -12.85 -14.29
C LYS A 83 -35.42 -12.72 -12.80
N LEU A 84 -35.25 -11.49 -12.33
CA LEU A 84 -35.03 -11.14 -10.95
C LEU A 84 -35.83 -9.87 -10.63
N SER A 85 -36.17 -9.66 -9.36
CA SER A 85 -36.81 -8.44 -8.89
C SER A 85 -35.98 -7.84 -7.76
N LEU A 86 -35.86 -6.50 -7.73
CA LEU A 86 -35.17 -5.77 -6.65
C LEU A 86 -35.75 -6.09 -5.26
N GLN A 87 -37.04 -6.44 -5.19
CA GLN A 87 -37.74 -6.80 -3.95
C GLN A 87 -37.72 -8.30 -3.64
N ASP A 88 -36.99 -9.10 -4.42
CA ASP A 88 -36.79 -10.51 -4.05
C ASP A 88 -35.88 -10.61 -2.83
N THR A 89 -36.19 -11.52 -1.91
CA THR A 89 -35.39 -11.81 -0.72
C THR A 89 -34.43 -12.97 -0.97
N LEU A 90 -33.37 -13.08 -0.16
CA LEU A 90 -32.36 -14.15 -0.30
C LEU A 90 -32.98 -15.56 -0.27
N ASP A 91 -33.91 -15.80 0.65
CA ASP A 91 -34.55 -17.11 0.87
C ASP A 91 -35.46 -17.57 -0.27
N LYS A 92 -35.82 -16.65 -1.17
CA LYS A 92 -36.52 -17.01 -2.41
C LYS A 92 -35.62 -17.81 -3.36
N TRP A 93 -34.32 -17.57 -3.34
CA TRP A 93 -33.38 -18.02 -4.37
C TRP A 93 -32.30 -18.94 -3.83
N LEU A 94 -31.77 -18.68 -2.63
CA LEU A 94 -30.66 -19.41 -2.05
C LEU A 94 -31.15 -20.54 -1.13
N PRO A 95 -30.41 -21.66 -1.03
CA PRO A 95 -30.82 -22.81 -0.22
C PRO A 95 -30.75 -22.52 1.28
N ASP A 96 -31.56 -23.24 2.07
CA ASP A 96 -31.60 -23.09 3.53
C ASP A 96 -30.22 -23.18 4.21
N SER A 97 -29.28 -23.96 3.65
CA SER A 97 -27.91 -24.08 4.15
C SER A 97 -27.12 -22.78 4.04
N THR A 98 -27.33 -22.00 2.98
CA THR A 98 -26.71 -20.68 2.80
C THR A 98 -27.40 -19.65 3.68
N ILE A 99 -28.74 -19.68 3.72
CA ILE A 99 -29.56 -18.76 4.54
C ILE A 99 -29.24 -18.89 6.03
N ALA A 100 -28.90 -20.09 6.51
CA ALA A 100 -28.56 -20.33 7.91
C ALA A 100 -27.28 -19.60 8.38
N ASN A 101 -26.38 -19.23 7.46
CA ASN A 101 -25.12 -18.56 7.76
C ASN A 101 -25.26 -17.03 7.80
N ILE A 102 -26.45 -16.48 7.52
CA ILE A 102 -26.65 -15.05 7.29
C ILE A 102 -27.74 -14.50 8.22
N SER A 103 -27.36 -13.55 9.07
CA SER A 103 -28.29 -12.83 9.94
C SER A 103 -29.34 -12.07 9.12
N ASN A 104 -30.60 -12.13 9.53
CA ASN A 104 -31.76 -11.47 8.88
C ASN A 104 -32.00 -11.84 7.40
N ALA A 105 -31.42 -12.93 6.89
CA ALA A 105 -31.43 -13.27 5.47
C ALA A 105 -32.81 -13.26 4.77
N LYS A 106 -33.88 -13.62 5.48
CA LYS A 106 -35.24 -13.67 4.93
C LYS A 106 -35.89 -12.30 4.71
N GLU A 107 -35.30 -11.26 5.29
CA GLU A 107 -35.79 -9.88 5.23
C GLU A 107 -34.98 -9.04 4.24
N ILE A 108 -33.75 -9.47 3.94
CA ILE A 108 -32.82 -8.78 3.04
C ILE A 108 -33.25 -8.93 1.58
N THR A 109 -33.47 -7.80 0.91
CA THR A 109 -33.83 -7.74 -0.51
C THR A 109 -32.61 -7.58 -1.42
N VAL A 110 -32.77 -7.85 -2.72
CA VAL A 110 -31.72 -7.60 -3.72
C VAL A 110 -31.31 -6.13 -3.78
N GLU A 111 -32.26 -5.21 -3.65
CA GLU A 111 -31.97 -3.77 -3.58
C GLU A 111 -31.06 -3.44 -2.38
N GLN A 112 -31.36 -4.00 -1.21
CA GLN A 112 -30.56 -3.77 0.00
C GLN A 112 -29.15 -4.33 -0.09
N LEU A 113 -28.94 -5.41 -0.86
CA LEU A 113 -27.59 -5.90 -1.17
C LEU A 113 -26.86 -4.93 -2.09
N LEU A 114 -27.51 -4.46 -3.16
CA LEU A 114 -26.90 -3.58 -4.16
C LEU A 114 -26.43 -2.25 -3.57
N ASN A 115 -27.20 -1.68 -2.63
CA ASN A 115 -26.91 -0.38 -2.02
C ASN A 115 -26.32 -0.45 -0.62
N HIS A 116 -25.90 -1.64 -0.17
CA HIS A 116 -25.27 -1.85 1.14
C HIS A 116 -26.12 -1.49 2.38
N THR A 117 -27.45 -1.48 2.24
CA THR A 117 -28.37 -1.29 3.37
C THR A 117 -28.86 -2.61 3.97
N SER A 118 -28.19 -3.73 3.70
CA SER A 118 -28.57 -5.07 4.20
C SER A 118 -28.26 -5.30 5.68
N GLY A 119 -27.26 -4.60 6.23
CA GLY A 119 -26.72 -4.80 7.57
C GLY A 119 -25.85 -6.07 7.72
N ILE A 120 -25.55 -6.78 6.64
CA ILE A 120 -24.78 -8.04 6.69
C ILE A 120 -23.31 -7.76 7.01
N PHE A 121 -22.77 -8.54 7.94
CA PHE A 121 -21.34 -8.56 8.28
C PHE A 121 -20.45 -8.77 7.04
N SER A 122 -19.40 -7.96 6.88
CA SER A 122 -18.46 -8.10 5.77
C SER A 122 -17.42 -9.17 6.09
N TYR A 123 -17.32 -10.23 5.27
CA TYR A 123 -16.35 -11.31 5.51
C TYR A 123 -14.90 -10.79 5.57
N THR A 124 -14.59 -9.69 4.87
CA THR A 124 -13.26 -9.05 4.89
C THR A 124 -12.94 -8.39 6.22
N SER A 125 -13.95 -8.08 7.04
CA SER A 125 -13.78 -7.53 8.39
C SER A 125 -13.52 -8.63 9.43
N ASN A 126 -13.60 -9.92 9.06
CA ASN A 126 -13.22 -11.01 9.93
C ASN A 126 -11.68 -11.11 9.99
N PRO A 127 -11.02 -10.97 11.15
CA PRO A 127 -9.56 -11.02 11.22
C PRO A 127 -8.97 -12.35 10.72
N GLN A 128 -9.71 -13.46 10.86
CA GLN A 128 -9.27 -14.75 10.37
C GLN A 128 -9.17 -14.80 8.84
N PHE A 129 -9.99 -14.00 8.14
CA PHE A 129 -9.96 -13.94 6.68
C PHE A 129 -8.59 -13.45 6.19
N ALA A 130 -8.06 -12.37 6.76
CA ALA A 130 -6.74 -11.85 6.39
C ALA A 130 -5.61 -12.85 6.68
N ILE A 131 -5.69 -13.56 7.81
CA ILE A 131 -4.71 -14.60 8.18
C ILE A 131 -4.73 -15.76 7.19
N ASP A 132 -5.93 -16.25 6.84
CA ASP A 132 -6.09 -17.34 5.88
C ASP A 132 -5.64 -16.94 4.48
N GLU A 133 -5.80 -15.67 4.13
CA GLU A 133 -5.29 -15.13 2.87
C GLU A 133 -3.77 -15.08 2.80
N LEU A 134 -3.12 -14.65 3.87
CA LEU A 134 -1.66 -14.72 3.97
C LEU A 134 -1.17 -16.18 3.93
N ALA A 135 -1.89 -17.10 4.56
CA ALA A 135 -1.57 -18.52 4.49
C ALA A 135 -1.68 -19.07 3.06
N VAL A 136 -2.73 -18.68 2.32
CA VAL A 136 -2.90 -19.05 0.90
C VAL A 136 -1.80 -18.45 0.03
N PHE A 137 -1.43 -17.19 0.26
CA PHE A 137 -0.29 -16.56 -0.40
C PHE A 137 1.00 -17.37 -0.20
N ASN A 138 1.19 -17.90 1.02
CA ASN A 138 2.30 -18.80 1.37
C ASN A 138 2.09 -20.28 0.96
N GLY A 139 1.10 -20.57 0.11
CA GLY A 139 0.88 -21.88 -0.50
C GLY A 139 -0.04 -22.84 0.27
N ALA A 140 -0.80 -22.37 1.26
CA ALA A 140 -1.80 -23.18 1.93
C ALA A 140 -3.00 -23.50 1.02
N ASP A 141 -3.53 -24.72 1.15
CA ASP A 141 -4.74 -25.18 0.46
C ASP A 141 -5.95 -25.01 1.38
N ILE A 142 -6.66 -23.88 1.23
CA ILE A 142 -7.85 -23.52 2.01
C ILE A 142 -9.06 -23.53 1.06
N ASP A 143 -10.18 -24.12 1.46
CA ASP A 143 -11.42 -24.06 0.66
C ASP A 143 -11.94 -22.61 0.64
N ARG A 144 -11.96 -22.03 -0.55
CA ARG A 144 -12.39 -20.65 -0.78
C ARG A 144 -13.74 -20.56 -1.48
N SER A 145 -14.54 -21.63 -1.55
CA SER A 145 -15.89 -21.55 -2.13
C SER A 145 -16.74 -20.47 -1.43
N ARG A 146 -17.72 -19.90 -2.15
CA ARG A 146 -18.60 -18.85 -1.57
C ARG A 146 -19.34 -19.36 -0.34
N GLU A 147 -19.70 -20.65 -0.35
CA GLU A 147 -20.30 -21.34 0.78
C GLU A 147 -19.32 -21.42 1.97
N ALA A 148 -18.06 -21.79 1.74
CA ALA A 148 -17.03 -21.81 2.78
C ALA A 148 -16.74 -20.41 3.34
N ILE A 149 -16.74 -19.36 2.49
CA ILE A 149 -16.57 -17.98 2.95
C ILE A 149 -17.70 -17.58 3.90
N LEU A 150 -18.95 -17.86 3.53
CA LEU A 150 -20.10 -17.57 4.39
C LEU A 150 -20.07 -18.40 5.68
N GLU A 151 -19.68 -19.67 5.61
CA GLU A 151 -19.60 -20.54 6.79
C GLU A 151 -18.47 -20.14 7.74
N ASN A 152 -17.29 -19.78 7.23
CA ASN A 152 -16.10 -19.55 8.06
C ASN A 152 -15.98 -18.13 8.58
N TYR A 153 -16.51 -17.12 7.86
CA TYR A 153 -16.23 -15.71 8.17
C TYR A 153 -17.47 -14.86 8.44
N VAL A 154 -18.67 -15.34 8.10
CA VAL A 154 -19.94 -14.61 8.29
C VAL A 154 -20.87 -15.32 9.27
N SER A 155 -20.89 -16.65 9.26
CA SER A 155 -21.75 -17.44 10.13
C SER A 155 -21.45 -17.20 11.61
N GLY A 156 -22.48 -16.76 12.33
CA GLY A 156 -22.39 -16.48 13.77
C GLY A 156 -22.01 -15.04 14.11
N GLU A 157 -21.66 -14.23 13.11
CA GLU A 157 -21.48 -12.79 13.28
C GLU A 157 -22.84 -12.06 13.36
N ASP A 158 -22.91 -11.07 14.23
CA ASP A 158 -24.09 -10.22 14.36
C ASP A 158 -24.21 -9.31 13.14
N ALA A 159 -25.45 -9.06 12.69
CA ALA A 159 -25.69 -8.01 11.70
C ALA A 159 -25.37 -6.64 12.32
N TYR A 160 -24.79 -5.72 11.55
CA TYR A 160 -24.51 -4.35 11.98
C TYR A 160 -25.81 -3.62 12.37
N PHE A 161 -26.88 -3.84 11.61
CA PHE A 161 -28.20 -3.26 11.81
C PHE A 161 -29.30 -4.08 11.11
N ALA A 162 -30.57 -3.71 11.30
CA ALA A 162 -31.68 -4.37 10.61
C ALA A 162 -31.77 -3.94 9.13
N PRO A 163 -32.21 -4.80 8.19
CA PRO A 163 -32.22 -4.46 6.77
C PRO A 163 -32.99 -3.16 6.46
N GLY A 164 -32.34 -2.22 5.80
CA GLY A 164 -32.86 -0.91 5.39
C GLY A 164 -32.79 0.17 6.48
N GLU A 165 -32.19 -0.11 7.63
CA GLU A 165 -32.09 0.84 8.75
C GLU A 165 -30.99 1.88 8.55
N SER A 166 -29.87 1.48 7.96
CA SER A 166 -28.59 2.20 7.95
C SER A 166 -27.75 1.72 6.75
N PHE A 167 -26.53 2.23 6.61
CA PHE A 167 -25.58 1.88 5.56
C PHE A 167 -24.28 1.29 6.13
N PHE A 168 -23.79 0.18 5.56
CA PHE A 168 -22.45 -0.36 5.87
C PHE A 168 -21.88 -1.07 4.65
N TYR A 169 -20.71 -0.63 4.18
CA TYR A 169 -20.07 -1.24 3.00
C TYR A 169 -19.63 -2.67 3.30
N SER A 170 -20.16 -3.63 2.56
CA SER A 170 -20.00 -5.06 2.86
C SER A 170 -19.79 -5.87 1.58
N ASN A 171 -18.61 -6.48 1.46
CA ASN A 171 -18.26 -7.33 0.33
C ASN A 171 -19.18 -8.56 0.24
N THR A 172 -19.68 -9.04 1.39
CA THR A 172 -20.65 -10.14 1.47
C THR A 172 -21.91 -9.87 0.65
N ASN A 173 -22.34 -8.61 0.51
CA ASN A 173 -23.50 -8.28 -0.31
C ASN A 173 -23.31 -8.68 -1.78
N TYR A 174 -22.14 -8.36 -2.33
CA TYR A 174 -21.84 -8.61 -3.74
C TYR A 174 -21.46 -10.07 -4.00
N LEU A 175 -20.90 -10.77 -3.01
CA LEU A 175 -20.77 -12.22 -3.01
C LEU A 175 -22.14 -12.90 -3.22
N LEU A 176 -23.15 -12.47 -2.44
CA LEU A 176 -24.52 -12.98 -2.51
C LEU A 176 -25.23 -12.61 -3.81
N LEU A 177 -25.03 -11.39 -4.33
CA LEU A 177 -25.55 -11.00 -5.64
C LEU A 177 -25.05 -11.90 -6.77
N GLY A 178 -23.78 -12.32 -6.74
CA GLY A 178 -23.24 -13.31 -7.65
C GLY A 178 -23.99 -14.65 -7.57
N MET A 179 -24.24 -15.15 -6.36
CA MET A 179 -25.01 -16.38 -6.15
C MET A 179 -26.47 -16.25 -6.63
N LEU A 180 -27.08 -15.07 -6.46
CA LEU A 180 -28.44 -14.78 -6.93
C LEU A 180 -28.54 -14.77 -8.46
N ILE A 181 -27.54 -14.20 -9.16
CA ILE A 181 -27.46 -14.24 -10.63
C ILE A 181 -27.50 -15.70 -11.11
N GLU A 182 -26.69 -16.56 -10.50
CA GLU A 182 -26.62 -17.97 -10.87
C GLU A 182 -27.91 -18.71 -10.55
N ALA A 183 -28.49 -18.50 -9.36
CA ALA A 183 -29.76 -19.10 -8.98
C ALA A 183 -30.92 -18.68 -9.90
N ALA A 184 -30.94 -17.42 -10.34
CA ALA A 184 -32.00 -16.87 -11.18
C ALA A 184 -31.91 -17.31 -12.66
N THR A 185 -30.70 -17.61 -13.14
CA THR A 185 -30.44 -17.90 -14.56
C THR A 185 -30.13 -19.36 -14.85
N GLY A 186 -29.54 -20.07 -13.88
CA GLY A 186 -28.96 -21.41 -14.05
C GLY A 186 -27.62 -21.41 -14.80
N ASN A 187 -27.05 -20.24 -15.10
CA ASN A 187 -25.74 -20.06 -15.74
C ASN A 187 -24.72 -19.58 -14.69
N SER A 188 -23.43 -19.65 -15.01
CA SER A 188 -22.41 -19.08 -14.13
C SER A 188 -22.48 -17.55 -14.11
N TYR A 189 -21.99 -16.93 -13.04
CA TYR A 189 -21.86 -15.47 -12.97
C TYR A 189 -21.07 -14.91 -14.17
N GLN A 190 -19.93 -15.53 -14.50
CA GLN A 190 -19.07 -15.14 -15.62
C GLN A 190 -19.83 -15.16 -16.96
N ASP A 191 -20.58 -16.24 -17.24
CA ASP A 191 -21.35 -16.36 -18.48
C ASP A 191 -22.40 -15.25 -18.62
N GLU A 192 -23.05 -14.88 -17.53
CA GLU A 192 -24.05 -13.80 -17.54
C GLU A 192 -23.41 -12.43 -17.74
N VAL A 193 -22.30 -12.11 -17.05
CA VAL A 193 -21.56 -10.86 -17.27
C VAL A 193 -21.03 -10.79 -18.71
N ASN A 194 -20.44 -11.89 -19.21
CA ASN A 194 -19.98 -11.99 -20.60
C ASN A 194 -21.12 -11.67 -21.58
N ARG A 195 -22.23 -12.40 -21.49
CA ARG A 195 -23.34 -12.31 -22.45
C ARG A 195 -24.12 -11.00 -22.34
N LEU A 196 -24.28 -10.45 -21.13
CA LEU A 196 -25.12 -9.28 -20.88
C LEU A 196 -24.36 -7.95 -20.96
N ILE A 197 -23.05 -7.97 -20.70
CA ILE A 197 -22.23 -6.76 -20.57
C ILE A 197 -21.04 -6.79 -21.55
N LEU A 198 -20.15 -7.78 -21.48
CA LEU A 198 -18.89 -7.73 -22.22
C LEU A 198 -19.08 -7.90 -23.73
N GLU A 199 -19.79 -8.96 -24.18
CA GLU A 199 -20.04 -9.23 -25.60
C GLU A 199 -20.81 -8.09 -26.30
N PRO A 200 -21.92 -7.54 -25.72
CA PRO A 200 -22.64 -6.45 -26.36
C PRO A 200 -21.84 -5.16 -26.51
N LEU A 201 -20.88 -4.93 -25.60
CA LEU A 201 -20.02 -3.76 -25.62
C LEU A 201 -18.68 -4.00 -26.35
N GLY A 202 -18.35 -5.25 -26.67
CA GLY A 202 -17.09 -5.66 -27.29
C GLY A 202 -15.88 -5.38 -26.40
N LEU A 203 -15.95 -5.78 -25.13
CA LEU A 203 -14.91 -5.61 -24.10
C LEU A 203 -13.97 -6.82 -24.10
N ASP A 204 -13.21 -6.99 -25.17
CA ASP A 204 -12.40 -8.18 -25.44
C ASP A 204 -11.17 -8.34 -24.52
N ASN A 205 -10.86 -7.33 -23.68
CA ASN A 205 -9.74 -7.34 -22.74
C ASN A 205 -10.22 -7.33 -21.28
N THR A 206 -11.41 -7.87 -21.03
CA THR A 206 -11.96 -8.04 -19.69
C THR A 206 -12.14 -9.53 -19.42
N TYR A 207 -11.57 -9.97 -18.29
CA TYR A 207 -11.43 -11.36 -17.86
C TYR A 207 -11.87 -11.48 -16.41
N PHE A 208 -11.92 -12.71 -15.91
CA PHE A 208 -12.13 -13.03 -14.52
C PHE A 208 -10.87 -13.65 -13.92
N VAL A 209 -10.62 -13.41 -12.62
CA VAL A 209 -9.53 -14.08 -11.92
C VAL A 209 -9.71 -15.60 -12.05
N GLY A 210 -8.65 -16.28 -12.50
CA GLY A 210 -8.65 -17.72 -12.80
C GLY A 210 -8.85 -18.06 -14.29
N ASP A 211 -9.17 -17.10 -15.15
CA ASP A 211 -9.16 -17.27 -16.60
C ASP A 211 -7.72 -17.43 -17.14
N ASP A 212 -7.61 -17.87 -18.41
CA ASP A 212 -6.35 -17.82 -19.18
C ASP A 212 -6.07 -16.38 -19.60
N ILE A 213 -5.55 -15.59 -18.66
CA ILE A 213 -5.20 -14.18 -18.83
C ILE A 213 -3.83 -14.09 -19.53
N PRO A 214 -3.66 -13.26 -20.58
CA PRO A 214 -2.36 -13.08 -21.24
C PRO A 214 -1.29 -12.56 -20.27
N ASP A 215 -0.37 -13.45 -19.87
CA ASP A 215 0.67 -13.19 -18.86
C ASP A 215 1.53 -11.97 -19.22
N GLU A 216 1.80 -11.77 -20.51
CA GLU A 216 2.61 -10.64 -21.00
C GLU A 216 1.92 -9.29 -20.84
N ARG A 217 0.59 -9.25 -20.65
CA ARG A 217 -0.18 -8.03 -20.41
C ARG A 217 -0.66 -7.91 -18.97
N PHE A 218 -0.54 -8.96 -18.16
CA PHE A 218 -0.99 -8.92 -16.78
C PHE A 218 0.07 -8.24 -15.90
N VAL A 219 -0.27 -7.04 -15.45
CA VAL A 219 0.60 -6.17 -14.65
C VAL A 219 0.95 -6.82 -13.31
N ARG A 220 2.14 -6.54 -12.77
CA ARG A 220 2.47 -6.83 -11.38
C ARG A 220 1.89 -5.77 -10.47
N GLY A 221 1.21 -6.20 -9.41
CA GLY A 221 0.71 -5.32 -8.37
C GLY A 221 1.70 -5.31 -7.22
N TYR A 222 1.85 -4.18 -6.56
CA TYR A 222 2.83 -3.99 -5.50
C TYR A 222 2.14 -3.52 -4.21
N GLY A 223 2.26 -4.28 -3.13
CA GLY A 223 1.71 -3.91 -1.82
C GLY A 223 2.75 -4.12 -0.73
N ASP A 224 2.64 -3.37 0.36
CA ASP A 224 3.45 -3.54 1.58
C ASP A 224 2.54 -4.15 2.66
N LEU A 225 2.60 -5.48 2.77
CA LEU A 225 1.59 -6.27 3.48
C LEU A 225 2.19 -7.31 4.42
N ILE A 226 3.49 -7.59 4.30
CA ILE A 226 4.17 -8.62 5.06
C ILE A 226 5.26 -7.97 5.90
N GLY A 227 5.14 -8.10 7.23
CA GLY A 227 6.18 -7.65 8.15
C GLY A 227 7.44 -8.50 8.05
N GLU A 228 8.57 -8.00 8.55
CA GLU A 228 9.87 -8.69 8.53
C GLU A 228 9.83 -10.11 9.13
N ASP A 229 8.89 -10.40 10.04
CA ASP A 229 8.70 -11.70 10.68
C ASP A 229 7.80 -12.67 9.88
N GLY A 230 7.35 -12.25 8.70
CA GLY A 230 6.44 -12.99 7.83
C GLY A 230 4.97 -12.95 8.26
N SER A 231 4.60 -12.10 9.22
CA SER A 231 3.21 -11.85 9.62
C SER A 231 2.56 -10.72 8.81
N LEU A 232 1.25 -10.52 8.98
CA LEU A 232 0.56 -9.36 8.38
C LEU A 232 1.07 -8.07 9.05
N GLY A 233 1.58 -7.15 8.26
CA GLY A 233 2.14 -5.88 8.72
C GLY A 233 2.89 -5.18 7.59
N ALA A 234 3.15 -3.88 7.72
CA ALA A 234 3.95 -3.14 6.75
C ALA A 234 5.41 -3.08 7.22
N ASP A 235 6.38 -3.35 6.34
CA ASP A 235 7.82 -3.23 6.61
C ASP A 235 8.53 -2.21 5.69
N GLY A 236 7.77 -1.52 4.83
CA GLY A 236 8.28 -0.57 3.86
C GLY A 236 8.75 -1.21 2.55
N ILE A 237 8.64 -2.53 2.39
CA ILE A 237 9.06 -3.25 1.20
C ILE A 237 7.85 -3.69 0.39
N TYR A 238 7.78 -3.26 -0.87
CA TYR A 238 6.71 -3.67 -1.77
C TYR A 238 6.91 -5.09 -2.31
N GLU A 239 5.96 -5.99 -2.03
CA GLU A 239 5.90 -7.32 -2.60
C GLU A 239 5.08 -7.38 -3.89
N ASP A 240 5.48 -8.27 -4.83
CA ASP A 240 4.64 -8.61 -5.98
C ASP A 240 3.41 -9.40 -5.52
N THR A 241 2.25 -8.74 -5.58
CA THR A 241 0.97 -9.29 -5.16
C THR A 241 0.14 -9.88 -6.31
N ARG A 242 0.70 -10.00 -7.52
CA ARG A 242 -0.08 -10.43 -8.69
C ARG A 242 -0.67 -11.81 -8.49
N ASP A 243 0.14 -12.76 -8.04
CA ASP A 243 -0.30 -14.13 -7.81
C ASP A 243 -0.93 -14.30 -6.42
N SER A 244 -0.80 -13.30 -5.56
CA SER A 244 -1.58 -13.19 -4.33
C SER A 244 -3.06 -13.14 -4.65
N PHE A 245 -3.85 -13.82 -3.82
CA PHE A 245 -5.29 -13.80 -3.91
C PHE A 245 -5.83 -14.31 -5.27
N SER A 246 -5.25 -15.38 -5.81
CA SER A 246 -5.97 -16.26 -6.75
C SER A 246 -7.29 -16.79 -6.18
N SER A 247 -7.52 -16.58 -4.87
CA SER A 247 -8.73 -16.79 -4.07
C SER A 247 -9.95 -15.94 -4.48
N LEU A 248 -9.79 -14.86 -5.25
CA LEU A 248 -10.92 -14.07 -5.78
C LEU A 248 -11.71 -14.80 -6.88
N ALA A 249 -11.21 -15.94 -7.38
CA ALA A 249 -11.90 -16.74 -8.39
C ALA A 249 -13.28 -17.25 -7.94
N SER A 250 -13.51 -17.36 -6.63
CA SER A 250 -14.81 -17.71 -6.05
C SER A 250 -15.67 -16.49 -5.69
N THR A 251 -15.08 -15.32 -5.52
CA THR A 251 -15.76 -14.07 -5.12
C THR A 251 -15.91 -13.07 -6.27
N LEU A 252 -15.84 -13.54 -7.52
CA LEU A 252 -15.79 -12.72 -8.75
C LEU A 252 -16.71 -11.50 -8.79
N SER A 253 -17.90 -11.61 -8.20
CA SER A 253 -18.92 -10.57 -8.18
C SER A 253 -18.64 -9.38 -7.27
N ASP A 254 -17.70 -9.48 -6.32
CA ASP A 254 -17.31 -8.39 -5.41
C ASP A 254 -15.97 -7.72 -5.76
N GLY A 255 -15.08 -8.39 -6.50
CA GLY A 255 -13.77 -7.82 -6.84
C GLY A 255 -12.90 -8.60 -7.83
N GLY A 256 -13.41 -9.65 -8.48
CA GLY A 256 -12.59 -10.59 -9.24
C GLY A 256 -12.54 -10.37 -10.76
N ILE A 257 -12.81 -9.16 -11.25
CA ILE A 257 -12.63 -8.82 -12.67
C ILE A 257 -11.20 -8.31 -12.92
N VAL A 258 -10.60 -8.75 -14.01
CA VAL A 258 -9.33 -8.24 -14.56
C VAL A 258 -9.63 -7.52 -15.86
N SER A 259 -9.21 -6.27 -16.01
CA SER A 259 -9.51 -5.47 -17.21
C SER A 259 -8.44 -4.42 -17.47
N ASN A 260 -8.57 -3.67 -18.56
CA ASN A 260 -7.77 -2.48 -18.83
C ASN A 260 -8.60 -1.21 -18.73
N SER A 261 -7.93 -0.07 -18.58
CA SER A 261 -8.58 1.24 -18.45
C SER A 261 -9.47 1.58 -19.65
N LYS A 262 -9.17 1.03 -20.84
CA LYS A 262 -9.95 1.24 -22.06
C LYS A 262 -11.32 0.59 -22.01
N ASP A 263 -11.39 -0.68 -21.65
CA ASP A 263 -12.64 -1.43 -21.63
C ASP A 263 -13.52 -1.01 -20.46
N VAL A 264 -12.94 -0.69 -19.30
CA VAL A 264 -13.70 -0.10 -18.19
C VAL A 264 -14.23 1.30 -18.54
N ALA A 265 -13.45 2.13 -19.26
CA ALA A 265 -13.96 3.42 -19.71
C ALA A 265 -15.14 3.26 -20.69
N ARG A 266 -15.08 2.28 -21.59
CA ARG A 266 -16.18 1.96 -22.51
C ARG A 266 -17.42 1.42 -21.78
N PHE A 267 -17.21 0.61 -20.75
CA PHE A 267 -18.29 0.13 -19.89
C PHE A 267 -18.98 1.31 -19.20
N SER A 268 -18.21 2.20 -18.56
CA SER A 268 -18.71 3.40 -17.89
C SER A 268 -19.48 4.32 -18.84
N ASP A 269 -18.89 4.71 -19.98
CA ASP A 269 -19.58 5.52 -21.00
C ASP A 269 -20.90 4.86 -21.41
N ALA A 270 -20.88 3.56 -21.74
CA ALA A 270 -22.09 2.87 -22.20
C ALA A 270 -23.16 2.78 -21.11
N LEU A 271 -22.77 2.55 -19.86
CA LEU A 271 -23.67 2.49 -18.71
C LEU A 271 -24.37 3.83 -18.49
N PHE A 272 -23.59 4.88 -18.24
CA PHE A 272 -24.13 6.16 -17.76
C PHE A 272 -24.71 7.04 -18.87
N SER A 273 -24.25 6.89 -20.12
CA SER A 273 -24.89 7.57 -21.27
C SER A 273 -26.19 6.89 -21.75
N GLY A 274 -26.65 5.84 -21.07
CA GLY A 274 -27.92 5.17 -21.38
C GLY A 274 -27.88 4.21 -22.56
N LYS A 275 -26.68 3.82 -23.02
CA LYS A 275 -26.50 2.88 -24.13
C LYS A 275 -26.62 1.42 -23.68
N LEU A 276 -26.32 1.13 -22.41
CA LEU A 276 -26.36 -0.21 -21.84
C LEU A 276 -27.71 -0.54 -21.20
N LEU A 277 -28.21 0.28 -20.27
CA LEU A 277 -29.43 0.01 -19.50
C LEU A 277 -30.59 0.91 -19.96
N LYS A 278 -31.83 0.47 -19.71
CA LYS A 278 -33.01 1.30 -19.92
C LYS A 278 -33.02 2.49 -18.94
N PRO A 279 -33.65 3.62 -19.30
CA PRO A 279 -33.69 4.80 -18.43
C PRO A 279 -34.25 4.52 -17.02
N GLU A 280 -35.26 3.67 -16.89
CA GLU A 280 -35.81 3.28 -15.59
C GLU A 280 -34.78 2.53 -14.73
N SER A 281 -34.01 1.61 -15.32
CA SER A 281 -32.96 0.88 -14.61
C SER A 281 -31.83 1.80 -14.17
N ILE A 282 -31.43 2.75 -15.01
CA ILE A 282 -30.40 3.74 -14.66
C ILE A 282 -30.88 4.63 -13.52
N ASN A 283 -32.13 5.11 -13.57
CA ASN A 283 -32.69 5.90 -12.48
C ASN A 283 -32.75 5.13 -11.16
N ASN A 284 -33.02 3.82 -11.20
CA ASN A 284 -32.93 2.99 -9.99
C ASN A 284 -31.47 2.77 -9.58
N MET A 285 -30.54 2.63 -10.54
CA MET A 285 -29.12 2.48 -10.25
C MET A 285 -28.56 3.70 -9.49
N LEU A 286 -29.01 4.89 -9.89
CA LEU A 286 -28.66 6.18 -9.29
C LEU A 286 -29.67 6.60 -8.21
N SER A 287 -30.34 5.64 -7.57
CA SER A 287 -31.21 5.90 -6.43
C SER A 287 -30.37 5.91 -5.16
N TRP A 288 -30.01 7.11 -4.73
CA TRP A 288 -29.06 7.35 -3.65
C TRP A 288 -29.60 7.03 -2.26
N SER A 289 -28.80 6.28 -1.51
CA SER A 289 -28.94 6.08 -0.07
C SER A 289 -27.93 6.98 0.64
N SER A 290 -28.35 7.60 1.75
CA SER A 290 -27.43 8.35 2.61
C SER A 290 -26.47 7.38 3.28
N ILE A 291 -25.21 7.79 3.36
CA ILE A 291 -24.16 7.10 4.11
C ILE A 291 -24.17 7.69 5.52
N ASP A 292 -24.10 6.83 6.54
CA ASP A 292 -24.12 7.29 7.94
C ASP A 292 -22.79 7.94 8.32
N GLU A 293 -22.84 8.92 9.24
CA GLU A 293 -21.62 9.60 9.73
C GLU A 293 -20.66 8.58 10.37
N GLY A 294 -19.46 8.45 9.82
CA GLY A 294 -18.41 7.52 10.29
C GLY A 294 -18.31 6.19 9.54
N GLU A 295 -19.10 5.97 8.49
CA GLU A 295 -18.96 4.83 7.56
C GLU A 295 -18.34 5.33 6.25
N VAL A 296 -17.02 5.21 6.13
CA VAL A 296 -16.15 6.18 5.42
C VAL A 296 -15.67 5.70 4.04
N GLU A 297 -16.08 4.51 3.59
CA GLU A 297 -15.39 3.83 2.47
C GLU A 297 -15.82 4.28 1.05
N VAL A 298 -16.90 5.06 0.83
CA VAL A 298 -17.48 5.22 -0.52
C VAL A 298 -18.25 6.53 -0.79
N GLY A 299 -17.55 7.62 -1.11
CA GLY A 299 -18.16 8.82 -1.70
C GLY A 299 -19.21 9.50 -0.80
N SER A 300 -20.03 10.39 -1.37
CA SER A 300 -21.04 11.14 -0.60
C SER A 300 -22.37 10.40 -0.45
N GLN A 301 -22.72 9.58 -1.45
CA GLN A 301 -23.96 8.81 -1.48
C GLN A 301 -23.77 7.52 -2.26
N TYR A 302 -24.43 6.45 -1.84
CA TYR A 302 -24.33 5.15 -2.49
C TYR A 302 -25.65 4.73 -3.16
N GLY A 303 -25.59 4.43 -4.45
CA GLY A 303 -26.68 3.92 -5.27
C GLY A 303 -26.68 2.38 -5.33
N ASN A 304 -27.29 1.81 -6.36
CA ASN A 304 -27.29 0.35 -6.54
C ASN A 304 -26.03 -0.11 -7.32
N GLY A 305 -24.88 -0.12 -6.64
CA GLY A 305 -23.57 -0.55 -7.17
C GLY A 305 -22.73 0.53 -7.86
N VAL A 306 -23.05 1.78 -7.56
CA VAL A 306 -22.39 3.00 -8.00
C VAL A 306 -22.50 3.98 -6.84
N TYR A 307 -21.48 4.79 -6.60
CA TYR A 307 -21.60 5.94 -5.71
C TYR A 307 -21.40 7.25 -6.46
N GLU A 308 -21.88 8.32 -5.82
CA GLU A 308 -21.71 9.69 -6.23
C GLU A 308 -20.55 10.33 -5.45
N GLU A 309 -19.67 11.01 -6.17
CA GLU A 309 -18.62 11.83 -5.60
C GLU A 309 -18.76 13.26 -6.15
N PRO A 310 -19.09 14.26 -5.33
CA PRO A 310 -18.97 15.64 -5.74
C PRO A 310 -17.49 15.94 -5.93
N THR A 311 -17.11 16.61 -7.01
CA THR A 311 -15.71 17.06 -7.25
C THR A 311 -15.70 18.53 -7.65
N PRO A 312 -14.51 19.15 -7.72
CA PRO A 312 -14.39 20.50 -8.25
C PRO A 312 -15.00 20.66 -9.65
N TRP A 313 -14.91 19.62 -10.47
CA TRP A 313 -15.38 19.67 -11.85
C TRP A 313 -16.84 19.24 -12.02
N GLY A 314 -17.57 19.10 -10.91
CA GLY A 314 -18.98 18.75 -10.86
C GLY A 314 -19.22 17.40 -10.18
N GLU A 315 -20.51 17.07 -10.07
CA GLU A 315 -20.95 15.73 -9.65
C GLU A 315 -20.45 14.69 -10.66
N ASN A 316 -20.01 13.54 -10.16
CA ASN A 316 -19.67 12.40 -10.99
C ASN A 316 -20.10 11.09 -10.33
N TRP A 317 -20.26 10.07 -11.16
CA TRP A 317 -20.74 8.75 -10.76
C TRP A 317 -19.72 7.69 -11.10
N GLY A 318 -19.58 6.69 -10.24
CA GLY A 318 -18.76 5.53 -10.58
C GLY A 318 -18.44 4.66 -9.39
N HIS A 319 -17.20 4.17 -9.37
CA HIS A 319 -16.72 3.30 -8.30
C HIS A 319 -15.19 3.32 -8.21
N ASP A 320 -14.64 3.17 -7.00
CA ASP A 320 -13.23 2.85 -6.73
C ASP A 320 -13.03 1.37 -6.46
N GLY A 321 -11.86 0.87 -6.76
CA GLY A 321 -11.51 -0.52 -6.54
C GLY A 321 -10.12 -0.62 -5.97
N GLY A 322 -10.02 -1.07 -4.72
CA GLY A 322 -8.79 -1.55 -4.14
C GLY A 322 -8.76 -3.08 -4.13
N THR A 323 -7.58 -3.63 -4.41
CA THR A 323 -7.18 -4.98 -4.04
C THR A 323 -5.67 -4.97 -3.83
N PHE A 324 -5.09 -6.06 -3.30
CA PHE A 324 -3.67 -6.08 -2.95
C PHE A 324 -2.79 -5.76 -4.15
N GLY A 325 -2.08 -4.64 -4.07
CA GLY A 325 -1.20 -4.09 -5.10
C GLY A 325 -1.89 -3.46 -6.31
N TYR A 326 -3.20 -3.25 -6.28
CA TYR A 326 -3.92 -2.58 -7.36
C TYR A 326 -4.98 -1.64 -6.80
N ILE A 327 -4.95 -0.40 -7.26
CA ILE A 327 -6.01 0.58 -7.03
C ILE A 327 -6.54 1.09 -8.36
N SER A 328 -7.83 1.34 -8.40
CA SER A 328 -8.54 1.71 -9.62
C SER A 328 -9.64 2.70 -9.31
N LYS A 329 -9.81 3.68 -10.19
CA LYS A 329 -10.88 4.67 -10.13
C LYS A 329 -11.59 4.71 -11.46
N MET A 330 -12.91 4.65 -11.45
CA MET A 330 -13.78 4.82 -12.63
C MET A 330 -14.81 5.89 -12.31
N ARG A 331 -14.84 6.97 -13.08
CA ARG A 331 -15.80 8.08 -12.94
C ARG A 331 -16.44 8.47 -14.27
N TYR A 332 -17.66 8.98 -14.19
CA TYR A 332 -18.42 9.56 -15.28
C TYR A 332 -19.04 10.89 -14.83
N PHE A 333 -18.75 11.95 -15.57
CA PHE A 333 -19.27 13.30 -15.37
C PHE A 333 -20.52 13.49 -16.26
N PRO A 334 -21.75 13.46 -15.70
CA PRO A 334 -22.97 13.60 -16.48
C PRO A 334 -23.12 14.96 -17.16
N GLU A 335 -22.61 16.04 -16.58
CA GLU A 335 -22.72 17.38 -17.18
C GLU A 335 -21.85 17.54 -18.44
N SER A 336 -20.67 16.92 -18.45
CA SER A 336 -19.72 16.98 -19.55
C SER A 336 -19.72 15.74 -20.45
N ASP A 337 -20.54 14.72 -20.15
CA ASP A 337 -20.60 13.43 -20.85
C ASP A 337 -19.21 12.79 -20.98
N THR A 338 -18.44 12.82 -19.89
CA THR A 338 -17.02 12.42 -19.88
C THR A 338 -16.74 11.33 -18.87
N THR A 339 -16.18 10.21 -19.34
CA THR A 339 -15.63 9.13 -18.50
C THR A 339 -14.13 9.33 -18.30
N ILE A 340 -13.66 9.06 -17.08
CA ILE A 340 -12.25 8.95 -16.73
C ILE A 340 -12.04 7.66 -15.94
N THR A 341 -11.02 6.87 -16.31
CA THR A 341 -10.54 5.71 -15.56
C THR A 341 -9.06 5.88 -15.24
N VAL A 342 -8.63 5.49 -14.04
CA VAL A 342 -7.24 5.58 -13.57
C VAL A 342 -6.89 4.31 -12.82
N PHE A 343 -5.95 3.51 -13.34
CA PHE A 343 -5.50 2.26 -12.71
C PHE A 343 -4.01 2.36 -12.36
N VAL A 344 -3.67 2.08 -11.11
CA VAL A 344 -2.30 2.11 -10.58
C VAL A 344 -1.98 0.72 -10.02
N ASN A 345 -0.77 0.25 -10.27
CA ASN A 345 -0.31 -1.08 -9.83
C ASN A 345 0.51 -1.04 -8.53
N GLN A 346 0.07 -0.22 -7.59
CA GLN A 346 0.58 -0.19 -6.23
C GLN A 346 -0.55 0.18 -5.28
N ILE A 347 -0.55 -0.43 -4.11
CA ILE A 347 -1.28 0.06 -2.96
C ILE A 347 -0.30 0.21 -1.79
N ASP A 348 -0.27 1.40 -1.22
CA ASP A 348 0.44 1.66 0.03
C ASP A 348 -0.61 1.73 1.14
N SER A 349 -0.49 0.85 2.13
CA SER A 349 -1.45 0.77 3.24
C SER A 349 -1.31 1.95 4.23
N GLN A 350 -0.21 2.70 4.16
CA GLN A 350 0.08 3.86 5.00
C GLN A 350 -0.22 5.18 4.29
N ALA A 351 -0.53 5.17 2.99
CA ALA A 351 -0.76 6.39 2.22
C ALA A 351 -2.05 7.10 2.65
N VAL A 352 -1.90 8.33 3.15
CA VAL A 352 -3.03 9.23 3.50
C VAL A 352 -3.85 9.63 2.26
N ILE A 353 -3.20 9.72 1.10
CA ILE A 353 -3.83 10.01 -0.20
C ILE A 353 -3.52 8.89 -1.17
N LEU A 354 -4.55 8.27 -1.74
CA LEU A 354 -4.34 7.23 -2.74
C LEU A 354 -3.83 7.85 -4.06
N PRO A 355 -2.82 7.26 -4.73
CA PRO A 355 -2.30 7.76 -6.00
C PRO A 355 -3.37 7.94 -7.09
N THR A 356 -4.43 7.13 -7.08
CA THR A 356 -5.56 7.27 -8.01
C THR A 356 -6.31 8.59 -7.88
N ASP A 357 -6.39 9.15 -6.67
CA ASP A 357 -7.11 10.39 -6.41
C ASP A 357 -6.31 11.58 -6.94
N SER A 358 -5.02 11.63 -6.61
CA SER A 358 -4.08 12.64 -7.10
C SER A 358 -4.01 12.66 -8.63
N ILE A 359 -3.89 11.49 -9.26
CA ILE A 359 -3.85 11.37 -10.73
C ILE A 359 -5.20 11.80 -11.33
N PHE A 360 -6.31 11.35 -10.76
CA PHE A 360 -7.64 11.72 -11.24
C PHE A 360 -7.87 13.24 -11.16
N SER A 361 -7.46 13.88 -10.06
CA SER A 361 -7.50 15.33 -9.89
C SER A 361 -6.67 16.04 -10.96
N ALA A 362 -5.40 15.64 -11.15
CA ALA A 362 -4.51 16.25 -12.13
C ALA A 362 -5.01 16.07 -13.57
N VAL A 363 -5.56 14.90 -13.91
CA VAL A 363 -6.18 14.64 -15.22
C VAL A 363 -7.44 15.49 -15.40
N SER A 364 -8.29 15.59 -14.38
CA SER A 364 -9.51 16.41 -14.41
C SER A 364 -9.19 17.90 -14.57
N LYS A 365 -8.18 18.41 -13.86
CA LYS A 365 -7.64 19.76 -14.05
C LYS A 365 -7.16 20.00 -15.48
N THR A 366 -6.51 19.01 -16.08
CA THR A 366 -6.05 19.09 -17.48
C THR A 366 -7.21 19.14 -18.47
N LEU A 367 -8.28 18.37 -18.23
CA LEU A 367 -9.44 18.29 -19.11
C LEU A 367 -10.37 19.50 -19.00
N PHE A 368 -10.70 19.89 -17.77
CA PHE A 368 -11.78 20.83 -17.48
C PHE A 368 -11.26 22.22 -17.08
N GLY A 369 -9.93 22.35 -16.87
CA GLY A 369 -9.27 23.57 -16.46
C GLY A 369 -9.30 23.79 -14.94
N GLU A 370 -8.70 24.91 -14.51
CA GLU A 370 -8.74 25.34 -13.12
C GLU A 370 -10.15 25.81 -12.72
N THR A 371 -10.59 25.34 -11.56
CA THR A 371 -11.89 25.70 -11.01
C THR A 371 -11.80 27.04 -10.28
N ASN A 372 -12.03 28.12 -11.02
CA ASN A 372 -11.94 29.50 -10.49
C ASN A 372 -13.03 29.88 -9.45
N ASN A 373 -13.91 28.97 -9.01
CA ASN A 373 -15.16 29.32 -8.33
C ASN A 373 -15.61 28.35 -7.23
N ILE A 374 -14.73 27.51 -6.73
CA ILE A 374 -15.09 26.53 -5.69
C ILE A 374 -14.57 27.08 -4.40
N THR A 375 -15.50 27.33 -3.48
CA THR A 375 -15.10 27.73 -2.14
C THR A 375 -14.28 26.60 -1.53
N PRO A 376 -13.28 26.90 -0.70
CA PRO A 376 -12.57 25.91 0.12
C PRO A 376 -13.50 24.85 0.72
N GLU A 377 -14.63 25.31 1.25
CA GLU A 377 -15.69 24.48 1.80
C GLU A 377 -16.30 23.52 0.76
N ALA A 378 -16.56 23.97 -0.47
CA ALA A 378 -17.08 23.13 -1.54
C ALA A 378 -16.04 22.12 -2.07
N LEU A 379 -14.74 22.45 -2.03
CA LEU A 379 -13.64 21.55 -2.38
C LEU A 379 -13.39 20.51 -1.28
N PHE A 380 -13.39 20.90 0.00
CA PHE A 380 -13.32 19.95 1.13
C PHE A 380 -14.52 19.01 1.19
N ASN A 381 -15.70 19.51 0.82
CA ASN A 381 -16.90 18.69 0.67
C ASN A 381 -16.82 17.73 -0.54
N SER A 382 -15.83 17.91 -1.41
CA SER A 382 -15.62 17.14 -2.63
C SER A 382 -14.54 16.05 -2.51
N PHE A 383 -13.69 16.12 -1.48
CA PHE A 383 -12.79 15.02 -1.17
C PHE A 383 -13.54 13.85 -0.51
N ASP A 384 -13.11 12.64 -0.81
CA ASP A 384 -13.62 11.43 -0.17
C ASP A 384 -13.45 11.49 1.36
N SER A 385 -14.36 10.85 2.08
CA SER A 385 -14.37 10.90 3.53
C SER A 385 -13.11 10.28 4.14
N ASN A 386 -12.45 9.32 3.48
CA ASN A 386 -11.18 8.76 3.96
C ASN A 386 -10.06 9.79 3.99
N PHE A 387 -10.00 10.65 2.98
CA PHE A 387 -9.05 11.75 2.93
C PHE A 387 -9.34 12.75 4.05
N VAL A 388 -10.61 13.10 4.23
CA VAL A 388 -11.04 14.10 5.23
C VAL A 388 -10.85 13.57 6.65
N ASP A 389 -11.21 12.32 6.92
CA ASP A 389 -11.07 11.69 8.22
C ASP A 389 -9.61 11.37 8.51
N GLY A 390 -8.84 10.95 7.51
CA GLY A 390 -7.38 10.87 7.59
C GLY A 390 -6.75 12.20 7.97
N LEU A 391 -7.23 13.32 7.42
CA LEU A 391 -6.84 14.68 7.81
C LEU A 391 -7.28 15.08 9.22
N ILE A 392 -8.50 14.69 9.64
CA ILE A 392 -9.04 14.97 10.98
C ILE A 392 -8.25 14.18 12.04
N ASP A 393 -8.07 12.88 11.83
CA ASP A 393 -7.21 12.02 12.65
C ASP A 393 -5.75 12.48 12.57
N ALA A 394 -5.34 13.08 11.45
CA ALA A 394 -4.05 13.72 11.27
C ALA A 394 -3.96 15.14 11.85
N ILE A 395 -4.96 15.71 12.51
CA ILE A 395 -4.85 17.05 13.12
C ILE A 395 -5.45 17.05 14.54
N ASP A 396 -4.59 17.08 15.55
CA ASP A 396 -4.98 17.12 16.97
C ASP A 396 -5.76 18.41 17.28
N GLY A 397 -6.93 18.28 17.90
CA GLY A 397 -7.83 19.41 18.19
C GLY A 397 -8.79 19.80 17.06
N ILE A 398 -8.82 19.06 15.96
CA ILE A 398 -9.89 19.10 14.96
C ILE A 398 -10.83 17.93 15.22
N ASP A 399 -12.05 18.22 15.67
CA ASP A 399 -13.00 17.18 16.07
C ASP A 399 -13.95 16.77 14.93
N ASN A 400 -13.96 17.53 13.83
CA ASN A 400 -14.87 17.32 12.72
C ASN A 400 -14.45 18.11 11.47
N LYS A 401 -15.06 17.75 10.34
CA LYS A 401 -14.87 18.39 9.02
C LYS A 401 -15.12 19.91 9.03
N ALA A 402 -16.06 20.41 9.84
CA ALA A 402 -16.34 21.84 9.88
C ALA A 402 -15.21 22.63 10.55
N ASP A 403 -14.56 22.05 11.55
CA ASP A 403 -13.38 22.64 12.20
C ASP A 403 -12.16 22.61 11.26
N LEU A 404 -12.01 21.53 10.47
CA LEU A 404 -10.97 21.44 9.43
C LEU A 404 -11.13 22.53 8.36
N ILE A 405 -12.36 22.75 7.88
CA ILE A 405 -12.68 23.81 6.90
C ILE A 405 -12.45 25.20 7.50
N ALA A 406 -12.81 25.41 8.77
CA ALA A 406 -12.59 26.68 9.45
C ALA A 406 -11.11 27.00 9.65
N LEU A 407 -10.27 25.98 9.88
CA LEU A 407 -8.82 26.11 9.97
C LEU A 407 -8.21 26.48 8.60
N ALA A 408 -8.58 25.75 7.54
CA ALA A 408 -8.07 25.95 6.19
C ALA A 408 -8.48 27.30 5.55
N THR A 409 -9.53 27.95 6.08
CA THR A 409 -10.06 29.24 5.57
C THR A 409 -9.70 30.45 6.44
N ASN A 410 -8.91 30.27 7.51
CA ASN A 410 -8.55 31.36 8.42
C ASN A 410 -7.19 31.97 8.08
N GLU A 411 -7.21 33.06 7.30
CA GLU A 411 -6.02 33.81 6.88
C GLU A 411 -5.08 34.26 8.03
N ASN A 412 -5.61 34.46 9.25
CA ASN A 412 -4.78 34.94 10.37
C ASN A 412 -3.96 33.83 11.02
N THR A 413 -4.47 32.60 11.05
CA THR A 413 -3.76 31.45 11.61
C THR A 413 -2.55 31.13 10.73
N LEU A 414 -2.74 31.09 9.41
CA LEU A 414 -1.69 30.82 8.42
C LEU A 414 -0.60 31.92 8.34
N ALA A 415 -0.93 33.17 8.69
CA ALA A 415 0.01 34.29 8.69
C ALA A 415 1.05 34.27 9.83
N GLU A 416 0.82 33.52 10.92
CA GLU A 416 1.76 33.41 12.04
C GLU A 416 3.01 32.54 11.72
N PHE A 417 3.02 31.88 10.56
CA PHE A 417 4.02 30.88 10.17
C PHE A 417 5.22 31.39 9.37
N ASN A 418 5.26 32.68 9.03
CA ASN A 418 6.34 33.27 8.22
C ASN A 418 6.59 32.57 6.85
N TYR A 419 5.62 31.78 6.37
CA TYR A 419 5.43 31.54 4.95
C TYR A 419 5.06 32.88 4.31
N GLU A 420 5.88 33.41 3.40
CA GLU A 420 5.48 34.58 2.61
C GLU A 420 4.29 34.18 1.73
N ALA A 421 3.08 34.47 2.20
CA ALA A 421 1.80 34.28 1.54
C ALA A 421 1.50 32.84 1.10
N VAL A 422 1.20 31.95 2.05
CA VAL A 422 0.26 30.85 1.77
C VAL A 422 -1.14 31.44 1.93
N ASN A 423 -1.66 32.02 0.86
CA ASN A 423 -3.10 32.30 0.76
C ASN A 423 -3.84 30.96 0.60
N GLU A 424 -5.18 30.98 0.70
CA GLU A 424 -6.04 29.81 0.44
C GLU A 424 -5.53 28.99 -0.77
N GLU A 425 -5.21 29.67 -1.88
CA GLU A 425 -4.67 29.12 -3.13
C GLU A 425 -3.45 28.20 -2.96
N LYS A 426 -2.53 28.49 -2.03
CA LYS A 426 -1.31 27.69 -1.82
C LYS A 426 -1.51 26.55 -0.81
N PHE A 427 -2.44 26.68 0.15
CA PHE A 427 -2.89 25.52 0.94
C PHE A 427 -3.52 24.46 0.04
N PHE A 428 -4.28 24.91 -0.98
CA PHE A 428 -4.86 24.03 -2.00
C PHE A 428 -3.82 23.53 -3.02
N GLU A 429 -2.78 24.29 -3.34
CA GLU A 429 -1.64 23.81 -4.14
C GLU A 429 -0.88 22.65 -3.47
N LEU A 430 -0.79 22.64 -2.14
CA LEU A 430 -0.16 21.56 -1.35
C LEU A 430 -0.98 20.26 -1.36
N ILE A 431 -2.32 20.36 -1.38
CA ILE A 431 -3.23 19.22 -1.46
C ILE A 431 -3.33 18.68 -2.90
N ASP A 432 -3.35 19.56 -3.89
CA ASP A 432 -3.55 19.19 -5.30
C ASP A 432 -2.28 18.72 -6.02
N ASN A 433 -1.09 18.96 -5.45
CA ASN A 433 0.18 18.66 -6.08
C ASN A 433 0.99 17.60 -5.29
N PRO A 434 1.10 16.35 -5.78
CA PRO A 434 1.80 15.28 -5.08
C PRO A 434 3.31 15.51 -4.87
N SER A 435 3.92 16.52 -5.51
CA SER A 435 5.31 16.90 -5.22
C SER A 435 5.50 17.64 -3.89
N ASN A 436 4.41 18.00 -3.22
CA ASN A 436 4.42 18.79 -1.99
C ASN A 436 3.94 17.98 -0.78
N GLN A 437 3.94 16.65 -0.89
CA GLN A 437 3.48 15.75 0.17
C GLN A 437 4.25 15.97 1.47
N ASP A 438 5.54 16.28 1.38
CA ASP A 438 6.36 16.70 2.53
C ASP A 438 5.88 18.03 3.13
N GLU A 439 5.65 19.07 2.32
CA GLU A 439 5.12 20.37 2.79
C GLU A 439 3.68 20.24 3.36
N PHE A 440 2.88 19.29 2.85
CA PHE A 440 1.53 18.99 3.35
C PHE A 440 1.58 18.19 4.66
N ASN A 441 2.49 17.22 4.79
CA ASN A 441 2.76 16.49 6.02
C ASN A 441 3.31 17.43 7.11
N ASP A 442 4.21 18.35 6.75
CA ASP A 442 4.73 19.40 7.63
C ASP A 442 3.60 20.31 8.17
N LEU A 443 2.65 20.65 7.30
CA LEU A 443 1.49 21.45 7.65
C LEU A 443 0.54 20.68 8.57
N LEU A 444 0.25 19.41 8.29
CA LEU A 444 -0.52 18.50 9.16
C LEU A 444 0.11 18.40 10.56
N ASN A 445 1.43 18.16 10.61
CA ASN A 445 2.20 18.02 11.85
C ASN A 445 2.23 19.31 12.69
N PHE A 446 2.29 20.47 12.06
CA PHE A 446 2.15 21.73 12.79
C PHE A 446 0.75 21.90 13.39
N LEU A 447 -0.29 21.63 12.60
CA LEU A 447 -1.68 21.81 13.03
C LEU A 447 -2.01 20.89 14.21
N ARG A 448 -1.35 19.73 14.32
CA ARG A 448 -1.38 18.85 15.50
C ARG A 448 -0.74 19.42 16.76
N TYR A 449 0.35 20.20 16.68
CA TYR A 449 1.25 20.40 17.83
C TYR A 449 1.59 21.85 18.20
N GLY A 450 0.80 22.82 17.72
CA GLY A 450 0.90 24.26 18.00
C GLY A 450 1.89 24.68 19.10
N ASP A 451 2.99 25.30 18.67
CA ASP A 451 4.07 25.89 19.49
C ASP A 451 5.07 24.94 20.18
N VAL A 452 5.18 23.67 19.76
CA VAL A 452 6.37 22.87 20.08
C VAL A 452 6.88 22.15 18.83
N VAL A 453 8.02 22.59 18.30
CA VAL A 453 8.84 21.73 17.42
C VAL A 453 9.16 20.47 18.23
N LYS A 454 8.48 19.37 17.94
CA LYS A 454 8.93 18.04 18.29
C LYS A 454 9.15 17.31 16.98
N GLU A 455 10.39 17.30 16.56
CA GLU A 455 10.92 16.41 15.52
C GLU A 455 10.53 14.98 15.91
N GLU A 456 9.99 14.21 14.97
CA GLU A 456 9.48 12.85 15.22
C GLU A 456 10.63 11.84 15.19
N ASN A 457 10.30 10.56 15.25
CA ASN A 457 11.21 9.48 14.90
C ASN A 457 10.95 9.18 13.42
N ASP A 458 11.93 9.39 12.54
CA ASP A 458 11.72 9.32 11.11
C ASP A 458 11.88 7.89 10.57
N VAL A 459 11.09 7.53 9.57
CA VAL A 459 11.29 6.30 8.77
C VAL A 459 11.63 6.71 7.34
N MET A 460 12.89 6.52 6.93
CA MET A 460 13.39 6.88 5.61
C MET A 460 13.88 5.66 4.84
N VAL A 461 13.42 5.49 3.61
CA VAL A 461 13.85 4.42 2.72
C VAL A 461 14.33 5.03 1.41
N GLY A 462 15.56 4.73 1.01
CA GLY A 462 16.11 5.11 -0.27
C GLY A 462 15.61 4.23 -1.42
N ASN A 463 15.86 4.69 -2.65
CA ASN A 463 15.41 4.07 -3.88
C ASN A 463 16.52 3.22 -4.52
N LYS A 464 16.48 3.01 -5.84
CA LYS A 464 17.45 2.16 -6.55
C LYS A 464 18.74 2.85 -6.98
N ALA A 465 18.98 4.08 -6.54
CA ALA A 465 20.15 4.88 -6.89
C ALA A 465 20.94 5.22 -5.63
N ASP A 466 22.22 5.59 -5.78
CA ASP A 466 23.05 6.07 -4.68
C ASP A 466 22.37 7.26 -3.95
N ASN A 467 22.00 7.04 -2.68
CA ASN A 467 21.27 7.98 -1.85
C ASN A 467 22.13 8.55 -0.72
N THR A 468 21.66 9.67 -0.16
CA THR A 468 22.20 10.24 1.07
C THR A 468 21.06 10.50 2.02
N LEU A 469 20.98 9.71 3.11
CA LEU A 469 19.90 9.74 4.10
C LEU A 469 20.41 10.29 5.43
N ALA A 470 19.58 11.04 6.14
CA ALA A 470 19.95 11.76 7.37
C ALA A 470 18.79 11.86 8.36
N GLY A 471 18.89 11.23 9.54
CA GLY A 471 17.83 11.11 10.57
C GLY A 471 17.63 12.35 11.45
N GLU A 472 18.67 13.16 11.63
CA GLU A 472 18.64 14.33 12.53
C GLU A 472 18.52 13.95 14.02
N ASP A 473 17.99 14.82 14.88
CA ASP A 473 17.97 14.58 16.34
C ASP A 473 16.73 13.75 16.75
N ARG A 474 16.75 12.40 16.74
CA ARG A 474 15.93 11.48 17.59
C ARG A 474 16.21 10.01 17.23
N ASN A 475 15.27 9.11 17.46
CA ASN A 475 15.44 7.67 17.26
C ASN A 475 14.81 7.28 15.91
N ASP A 476 15.60 7.17 14.87
CA ASP A 476 15.12 7.06 13.49
C ASP A 476 15.29 5.64 12.92
N THR A 477 14.59 5.32 11.84
CA THR A 477 14.76 4.07 11.06
C THR A 477 15.09 4.41 9.61
N LEU A 478 16.32 4.12 9.17
CA LEU A 478 16.83 4.49 7.85
C LEU A 478 17.27 3.25 7.07
N ALA A 479 16.79 3.10 5.83
CA ALA A 479 17.19 2.03 4.92
C ALA A 479 17.68 2.59 3.56
N GLY A 480 18.85 2.15 3.09
CA GLY A 480 19.50 2.68 1.87
C GLY A 480 18.74 2.42 0.57
N GLY A 481 18.10 1.25 0.43
CA GLY A 481 17.41 0.87 -0.80
C GLY A 481 18.23 -0.10 -1.65
N LEU A 482 18.41 0.19 -2.95
CA LEU A 482 19.43 -0.45 -3.79
C LEU A 482 20.45 0.62 -4.21
N GLY A 483 21.74 0.41 -4.07
CA GLY A 483 22.75 1.38 -4.55
C GLY A 483 24.00 1.41 -3.69
N ASP A 484 24.90 2.36 -3.96
CA ASP A 484 26.01 2.66 -3.03
C ASP A 484 25.59 3.86 -2.13
N ASP A 485 24.95 3.59 -0.99
CA ASP A 485 24.32 4.63 -0.15
C ASP A 485 25.21 5.19 0.96
N LEU A 486 24.82 6.39 1.42
CA LEU A 486 25.40 7.11 2.53
C LEU A 486 24.32 7.45 3.58
N ILE A 487 24.34 6.76 4.72
CA ILE A 487 23.29 6.88 5.76
C ILE A 487 23.87 7.52 7.01
N PHE A 488 23.20 8.54 7.55
CA PHE A 488 23.53 9.22 8.80
C PHE A 488 22.34 9.16 9.77
N GLY A 489 22.46 8.45 10.89
CA GLY A 489 21.44 8.48 11.97
C GLY A 489 21.33 9.87 12.60
N GLN A 490 22.45 10.37 13.14
CA GLN A 490 22.61 11.67 13.81
C GLN A 490 22.33 11.66 15.32
N GLY A 491 21.12 11.76 15.84
CA GLY A 491 20.95 12.16 17.25
C GLY A 491 19.89 11.41 18.02
N GLY A 492 20.09 10.15 18.37
CA GLY A 492 19.24 9.38 19.27
C GLY A 492 19.52 7.91 19.08
N ASP A 493 18.64 7.02 19.53
CA ASP A 493 18.86 5.57 19.37
C ASP A 493 18.23 5.11 18.03
N ASP A 494 19.07 4.96 16.99
CA ASP A 494 18.65 4.77 15.60
C ASP A 494 18.65 3.29 15.15
N VAL A 495 17.94 2.98 14.07
CA VAL A 495 18.01 1.72 13.31
C VAL A 495 18.43 2.02 11.88
N LEU A 496 19.65 1.64 11.49
CA LEU A 496 20.18 1.91 10.15
C LEU A 496 20.40 0.61 9.36
N ARG A 497 20.02 0.59 8.09
CA ARG A 497 20.16 -0.57 7.20
C ARG A 497 20.83 -0.20 5.88
N GLY A 498 21.98 -0.81 5.62
CA GLY A 498 22.66 -0.80 4.34
C GLY A 498 22.25 -1.97 3.43
N ASP A 499 22.59 -1.84 2.17
CA ASP A 499 22.46 -2.79 1.08
C ASP A 499 23.76 -2.73 0.22
N LEU A 500 23.70 -3.10 -1.06
CA LEU A 500 24.85 -3.53 -1.89
C LEU A 500 26.04 -2.54 -1.98
N ASN A 501 27.05 -2.71 -1.10
CA ASN A 501 28.33 -1.96 -1.05
C ASN A 501 28.21 -0.54 -0.47
N ASN A 502 27.56 -0.40 0.66
CA ASN A 502 27.29 0.89 1.26
C ASN A 502 28.51 1.51 1.93
N ARG A 503 28.60 2.83 1.79
CA ARG A 503 29.46 3.66 2.64
C ARG A 503 28.60 4.22 3.74
N SER A 504 28.15 3.37 4.65
CA SER A 504 27.46 3.77 5.87
C SER A 504 28.41 4.50 6.83
N SER A 505 28.75 5.77 6.54
CA SER A 505 29.33 6.63 7.58
C SER A 505 28.23 6.99 8.59
N GLY A 506 27.78 5.99 9.34
CA GLY A 506 27.01 6.19 10.55
C GLY A 506 27.82 7.14 11.44
N GLY A 507 27.08 8.11 11.93
CA GLY A 507 27.67 9.37 12.33
C GLY A 507 26.78 10.07 13.31
N SER A 508 26.19 9.32 14.25
CA SER A 508 25.43 9.94 15.31
C SER A 508 26.33 10.81 16.19
N ILE A 509 25.89 12.00 16.60
CA ILE A 509 26.59 12.83 17.57
C ILE A 509 26.37 12.26 19.01
N GLY A 510 25.47 11.27 19.14
CA GLY A 510 25.27 10.35 20.27
C GLY A 510 24.02 9.47 20.07
N GLY A 511 23.95 8.27 20.68
CA GLY A 511 22.86 7.30 20.46
C GLY A 511 23.21 5.87 20.89
N ASN A 512 22.25 4.98 21.17
CA ASN A 512 22.49 3.53 21.22
C ASN A 512 21.86 2.89 19.97
N ASP A 513 22.64 2.82 18.90
CA ASP A 513 22.14 2.53 17.57
C ASP A 513 22.15 1.04 17.26
N THR A 514 21.25 0.59 16.38
CA THR A 514 21.27 -0.74 15.76
C THR A 514 21.54 -0.62 14.28
N ILE A 515 22.62 -1.21 13.80
CA ILE A 515 23.08 -1.02 12.42
C ILE A 515 23.28 -2.36 11.72
N TYR A 516 22.70 -2.49 10.53
CA TYR A 516 22.82 -3.62 9.62
C TYR A 516 23.56 -3.19 8.35
N GLY A 517 24.66 -3.85 8.00
CA GLY A 517 25.49 -3.54 6.82
C GLY A 517 24.81 -3.95 5.52
N GLY A 518 24.11 -5.10 5.53
CA GLY A 518 23.45 -5.64 4.36
C GLY A 518 24.34 -6.54 3.52
N MET A 519 24.26 -6.42 2.19
CA MET A 519 25.13 -7.19 1.28
C MET A 519 26.28 -6.30 0.80
N GLY A 520 27.43 -6.88 0.48
CA GLY A 520 28.56 -6.14 -0.07
C GLY A 520 29.63 -5.82 0.96
N SER A 521 30.64 -5.05 0.56
CA SER A 521 31.74 -4.67 1.47
C SER A 521 31.49 -3.28 2.04
N ASP A 522 31.09 -3.24 3.30
CA ASP A 522 30.56 -2.04 3.94
C ASP A 522 31.61 -1.33 4.81
N ARG A 523 31.32 -0.06 5.11
CA ARG A 523 32.12 0.77 6.00
C ARG A 523 31.23 1.42 7.04
N ILE A 524 31.12 0.82 8.22
CA ILE A 524 30.18 1.20 9.28
C ILE A 524 30.92 1.92 10.40
N GLY A 525 30.44 3.10 10.80
CA GLY A 525 30.88 3.79 12.02
C GLY A 525 29.68 4.23 12.86
N CYS A 526 29.79 4.27 14.19
CA CYS A 526 28.60 4.50 15.05
C CYS A 526 28.74 5.68 16.02
N LYS A 527 29.98 6.19 16.16
CA LYS A 527 30.33 7.37 16.97
C LYS A 527 30.17 7.18 18.47
N ALA A 528 29.06 7.56 19.10
CA ALA A 528 29.03 7.66 20.56
C ALA A 528 27.75 7.06 21.15
N GLY A 529 27.90 6.23 22.18
CA GLY A 529 26.86 5.49 22.87
C GLY A 529 27.03 3.99 22.63
N ASN A 530 26.11 3.15 23.13
CA ASN A 530 26.32 1.69 23.16
C ASN A 530 25.60 1.03 21.99
N ASP A 531 26.33 0.71 20.94
CA ASP A 531 25.76 0.36 19.65
C ASP A 531 25.73 -1.16 19.42
N MET A 532 24.78 -1.63 18.60
CA MET A 532 24.67 -3.01 18.15
C MET A 532 24.84 -3.05 16.64
N ILE A 533 25.92 -3.67 16.17
CA ILE A 533 26.38 -3.55 14.78
C ILE A 533 26.53 -4.93 14.16
N PHE A 534 25.92 -5.11 13.00
CA PHE A 534 26.00 -6.30 12.15
C PHE A 534 26.53 -5.89 10.78
N GLY A 535 27.68 -6.41 10.36
CA GLY A 535 28.19 -6.21 8.99
C GLY A 535 27.39 -6.99 7.94
N ASP A 536 26.78 -8.09 8.36
CA ASP A 536 26.00 -9.00 7.53
C ASP A 536 26.82 -9.71 6.45
N ALA A 537 26.77 -9.35 5.17
CA ALA A 537 27.37 -10.19 4.12
C ALA A 537 28.37 -9.45 3.22
N GLY A 538 29.65 -9.50 3.58
CA GLY A 538 30.78 -9.25 2.71
C GLY A 538 32.04 -9.03 3.53
N ASN A 539 33.01 -8.28 3.01
CA ASN A 539 34.20 -7.96 3.82
C ASN A 539 34.11 -6.51 4.30
N ASP A 540 33.77 -6.34 5.56
CA ASP A 540 33.33 -5.08 6.14
C ASP A 540 34.41 -4.42 6.98
N GLN A 541 34.27 -3.10 7.16
CA GLN A 541 35.09 -2.30 8.07
C GLN A 541 34.18 -1.63 9.08
N ILE A 542 34.26 -2.07 10.33
CA ILE A 542 33.33 -1.67 11.39
C ILE A 542 34.07 -0.94 12.50
N TRP A 543 33.55 0.23 12.91
CA TRP A 543 34.02 1.05 14.03
C TRP A 543 32.88 1.34 15.02
N GLY A 544 32.91 0.73 16.20
CA GLY A 544 31.99 1.06 17.31
C GLY A 544 32.23 2.47 17.87
N ASP A 545 33.46 2.97 17.74
CA ASP A 545 33.88 4.29 18.18
C ASP A 545 33.83 4.50 19.72
N ALA A 546 32.74 4.94 20.34
CA ALA A 546 32.75 5.34 21.74
C ALA A 546 31.48 4.95 22.52
N GLY A 547 31.44 3.73 23.02
CA GLY A 547 30.59 3.30 24.13
C GLY A 547 30.90 1.85 24.44
N ASN A 548 29.93 1.10 24.94
CA ASN A 548 30.10 -0.35 25.11
C ASN A 548 29.38 -1.06 23.97
N ASP A 549 30.11 -1.32 22.89
CA ASP A 549 29.49 -1.69 21.62
C ASP A 549 29.48 -3.21 21.44
N THR A 550 28.50 -3.72 20.69
CA THR A 550 28.42 -5.14 20.30
C THR A 550 28.57 -5.25 18.79
N LEU A 551 29.65 -5.88 18.32
CA LEU A 551 30.02 -5.96 16.92
C LEU A 551 29.97 -7.41 16.43
N THR A 552 29.26 -7.65 15.33
CA THR A 552 29.29 -8.90 14.55
C THR A 552 29.72 -8.56 13.12
N GLY A 553 30.78 -9.23 12.61
CA GLY A 553 31.22 -9.08 11.22
C GLY A 553 30.19 -9.65 10.26
N GLY A 554 29.97 -10.97 10.33
CA GLY A 554 29.04 -11.66 9.44
C GLY A 554 29.79 -12.47 8.37
N LEU A 555 29.14 -12.73 7.23
CA LEU A 555 29.70 -13.51 6.13
C LEU A 555 30.82 -12.74 5.39
N GLY A 556 32.06 -12.91 5.80
CA GLY A 556 33.27 -12.58 5.06
C GLY A 556 34.46 -12.39 5.99
N ASP A 557 35.56 -11.85 5.47
CA ASP A 557 36.75 -11.54 6.28
C ASP A 557 36.69 -10.07 6.72
N ASP A 558 36.11 -9.81 7.89
CA ASP A 558 35.81 -8.46 8.36
C ASP A 558 36.93 -7.81 9.16
N SER A 559 36.87 -6.48 9.34
CA SER A 559 37.77 -5.72 10.18
C SER A 559 37.00 -4.94 11.23
N LEU A 560 37.06 -5.40 12.48
CA LEU A 560 36.28 -4.88 13.61
C LEU A 560 37.14 -4.04 14.55
N ASN A 561 36.71 -2.82 14.85
CA ASN A 561 37.30 -1.90 15.82
C ASN A 561 36.25 -1.53 16.87
N GLY A 562 36.45 -1.91 18.12
CA GLY A 562 35.51 -1.61 19.21
C GLY A 562 35.57 -0.14 19.63
N GLY A 563 36.78 0.41 19.72
CA GLY A 563 36.99 1.81 20.08
C GLY A 563 37.10 2.02 21.59
N VAL A 564 36.34 2.97 22.14
CA VAL A 564 36.41 3.43 23.54
C VAL A 564 35.21 2.94 24.33
N GLY A 565 35.42 1.87 25.07
CA GLY A 565 34.60 1.43 26.17
C GLY A 565 34.85 -0.05 26.40
N LYS A 566 33.81 -0.79 26.79
CA LYS A 566 33.89 -2.24 26.98
C LYS A 566 33.10 -2.94 25.90
N ASP A 567 33.80 -3.39 24.88
CA ASP A 567 33.17 -3.83 23.65
C ASP A 567 33.03 -5.36 23.61
N VAL A 568 32.03 -5.86 22.90
CA VAL A 568 31.76 -7.28 22.71
C VAL A 568 31.89 -7.61 21.23
N PHE A 569 32.81 -8.51 20.89
CA PHE A 569 32.99 -9.02 19.53
C PHE A 569 32.34 -10.40 19.42
N VAL A 570 31.26 -10.50 18.67
CA VAL A 570 30.49 -11.75 18.53
C VAL A 570 31.05 -12.55 17.36
N LEU A 571 31.47 -13.79 17.63
CA LEU A 571 32.00 -14.70 16.61
C LEU A 571 31.02 -15.83 16.32
N LYS A 572 30.81 -16.13 15.05
CA LYS A 572 29.95 -17.22 14.57
C LYS A 572 30.68 -18.14 13.59
N LEU A 573 30.13 -19.33 13.40
CA LEU A 573 30.76 -20.37 12.58
C LEU A 573 30.42 -20.22 11.10
N ASN A 574 31.42 -20.45 10.24
CA ASN A 574 31.29 -20.36 8.77
C ASN A 574 30.95 -18.97 8.24
N GLU A 575 31.27 -17.94 9.03
CA GLU A 575 31.06 -16.54 8.66
C GLU A 575 32.32 -15.95 8.02
N GLY A 576 33.50 -16.30 8.50
CA GLY A 576 34.77 -16.01 7.84
C GLY A 576 35.87 -15.94 8.88
N THR A 577 36.97 -15.22 8.58
CA THR A 577 38.02 -14.96 9.56
C THR A 577 38.14 -13.47 9.84
N ASP A 578 37.45 -13.03 10.90
CA ASP A 578 37.40 -11.63 11.28
C ASP A 578 38.71 -11.14 11.88
N LYS A 579 39.01 -9.87 11.67
CA LYS A 579 40.18 -9.21 12.25
C LYS A 579 39.76 -8.16 13.26
N ILE A 580 39.98 -8.45 14.53
CA ILE A 580 39.74 -7.50 15.63
C ILE A 580 41.00 -6.65 15.83
N VAL A 581 40.91 -5.35 15.62
CA VAL A 581 42.11 -4.49 15.46
C VAL A 581 42.61 -3.82 16.74
N ASP A 582 41.78 -3.72 17.78
CA ASP A 582 42.08 -2.93 18.99
C ASP A 582 41.64 -3.54 20.32
N PHE A 583 41.37 -4.85 20.34
CA PHE A 583 40.95 -5.59 21.53
C PHE A 583 41.81 -5.30 22.77
N LYS A 584 41.15 -4.92 23.87
CA LYS A 584 41.75 -4.65 25.17
C LYS A 584 41.34 -5.71 26.18
N VAL A 585 42.32 -6.50 26.62
CA VAL A 585 42.14 -7.63 27.56
C VAL A 585 41.40 -7.25 28.86
N ASP A 586 41.57 -6.02 29.35
CA ASP A 586 40.99 -5.60 30.62
C ASP A 586 39.55 -5.05 30.49
N ASP A 587 39.10 -4.75 29.27
CA ASP A 587 37.83 -4.04 29.01
C ASP A 587 36.88 -4.83 28.09
N ASP A 588 37.40 -5.45 27.03
CA ASP A 588 36.61 -6.03 25.94
C ASP A 588 36.37 -7.55 26.13
N LEU A 589 35.34 -8.06 25.46
CA LEU A 589 34.89 -9.45 25.50
C LEU A 589 34.78 -10.03 24.11
N ILE A 590 35.06 -11.32 23.98
CA ILE A 590 34.76 -12.11 22.78
C ILE A 590 33.58 -13.01 23.08
N ASP A 591 32.45 -12.83 22.40
CA ASP A 591 31.29 -13.69 22.56
C ASP A 591 31.37 -14.87 21.59
N ILE A 592 31.47 -16.07 22.14
CA ILE A 592 31.45 -17.33 21.39
C ILE A 592 30.24 -18.20 21.77
N SER A 593 29.30 -17.66 22.54
CA SER A 593 28.11 -18.40 22.98
C SER A 593 27.28 -18.92 21.80
N GLY A 594 27.24 -18.16 20.69
CA GLY A 594 26.60 -18.56 19.44
C GLY A 594 27.20 -19.79 18.76
N LEU A 595 28.43 -20.19 19.11
CA LEU A 595 29.05 -21.43 18.63
C LEU A 595 28.51 -22.68 19.36
N GLY A 596 27.89 -22.51 20.53
CA GLY A 596 27.43 -23.61 21.38
C GLY A 596 28.57 -24.42 22.00
N VAL A 597 29.74 -23.80 22.20
CA VAL A 597 30.97 -24.46 22.73
C VAL A 597 31.55 -23.73 23.93
N GLY A 598 32.40 -24.42 24.69
CA GLY A 598 33.12 -23.86 25.83
C GLY A 598 34.49 -23.27 25.46
N PHE A 599 35.10 -22.54 26.40
CA PHE A 599 36.44 -21.98 26.23
C PHE A 599 37.51 -23.04 25.97
N GLU A 600 37.34 -24.25 26.50
CA GLU A 600 38.24 -25.38 26.27
C GLU A 600 38.17 -25.98 24.86
N ASP A 601 37.14 -25.63 24.08
CA ASP A 601 36.90 -26.19 22.74
C ASP A 601 37.53 -25.34 21.62
N ILE A 602 38.01 -24.13 21.94
CA ILE A 602 38.67 -23.22 20.99
C ILE A 602 40.20 -23.31 21.09
N ASP A 603 40.87 -23.15 19.95
CA ASP A 603 42.32 -23.10 19.83
C ASP A 603 42.79 -21.64 19.77
N ILE A 604 43.59 -21.22 20.76
CA ILE A 604 44.21 -19.88 20.80
C ILE A 604 45.71 -20.02 20.52
N THR A 605 46.19 -19.42 19.42
CA THR A 605 47.59 -19.55 18.99
C THR A 605 48.23 -18.21 18.65
N GLN A 606 49.50 -18.02 19.03
CA GLN A 606 50.26 -16.83 18.62
C GLN A 606 50.72 -16.96 17.16
N ASN A 607 50.43 -15.95 16.33
CA ASN A 607 50.93 -15.82 14.96
C ASN A 607 51.60 -14.46 14.75
N GLY A 608 52.94 -14.43 14.86
CA GLY A 608 53.71 -13.18 14.74
C GLY A 608 53.38 -12.21 15.87
N GLN A 609 52.84 -11.04 15.54
CA GLN A 609 52.38 -10.05 16.53
C GLN A 609 50.89 -10.21 16.89
N ASN A 610 50.17 -11.13 16.24
CA ASN A 610 48.73 -11.29 16.40
C ASN A 610 48.41 -12.61 17.13
N THR A 611 47.23 -12.68 17.72
CA THR A 611 46.65 -13.92 18.25
C THR A 611 45.59 -14.43 17.28
N LEU A 612 45.58 -15.73 17.01
CA LEU A 612 44.59 -16.40 16.21
C LEU A 612 43.68 -17.24 17.13
N ILE A 613 42.37 -17.13 16.91
CA ILE A 613 41.34 -17.99 17.50
C ILE A 613 40.80 -18.89 16.39
N ALA A 614 40.79 -20.19 16.65
CA ALA A 614 40.28 -21.19 15.73
C ALA A 614 39.32 -22.15 16.44
N PHE A 615 38.38 -22.71 15.68
CA PHE A 615 37.47 -23.76 16.13
C PHE A 615 37.31 -24.81 15.02
N ASP A 616 37.32 -26.09 15.39
CA ASP A 616 37.25 -27.25 14.47
C ASP A 616 38.22 -27.15 13.26
N GLY A 617 39.43 -26.63 13.52
CA GLY A 617 40.48 -26.49 12.50
C GLY A 617 40.28 -25.34 11.50
N SER A 618 39.30 -24.47 11.73
CA SER A 618 39.07 -23.25 10.93
C SER A 618 39.33 -22.00 11.78
N ASP A 619 40.00 -21.02 11.18
CA ASP A 619 40.29 -19.73 11.79
C ASP A 619 38.99 -18.91 11.85
N ILE A 620 38.62 -18.43 13.03
CA ILE A 620 37.39 -17.64 13.24
C ILE A 620 37.69 -16.17 13.55
N ALA A 621 38.83 -15.87 14.18
CA ALA A 621 39.22 -14.48 14.43
C ALA A 621 40.74 -14.30 14.57
N ILE A 622 41.23 -13.13 14.18
CA ILE A 622 42.61 -12.67 14.35
C ILE A 622 42.58 -11.40 15.21
N LEU A 623 43.13 -11.46 16.42
CA LEU A 623 43.34 -10.31 17.29
C LEU A 623 44.68 -9.65 16.97
N GLN A 624 44.62 -8.42 16.47
CA GLN A 624 45.79 -7.71 16.01
C GLN A 624 46.64 -7.20 17.19
N ASN A 625 47.96 -7.35 17.10
CA ASN A 625 48.91 -6.83 18.09
C ASN A 625 48.69 -7.33 19.53
N LEU A 626 48.01 -8.48 19.67
CA LEU A 626 47.73 -9.11 20.95
C LEU A 626 48.68 -10.29 21.21
N ASN A 627 49.04 -10.48 22.48
CA ASN A 627 49.76 -11.68 22.92
C ASN A 627 48.74 -12.75 23.33
N SER A 628 48.86 -13.99 22.83
CA SER A 628 47.94 -15.07 23.18
C SER A 628 47.94 -15.38 24.67
N ASP A 629 49.09 -15.22 25.35
CA ASP A 629 49.25 -15.52 26.77
C ASP A 629 48.52 -14.51 27.68
N SER A 630 48.01 -13.39 27.14
CA SER A 630 47.21 -12.45 27.92
C SER A 630 45.72 -12.77 27.95
N LEU A 631 45.24 -13.69 27.11
CA LEU A 631 43.84 -14.11 27.13
C LEU A 631 43.57 -15.16 28.20
N SER A 632 42.41 -15.08 28.82
CA SER A 632 41.90 -16.06 29.77
C SER A 632 40.41 -16.31 29.54
N VAL A 633 39.83 -17.28 30.24
CA VAL A 633 38.38 -17.55 30.16
C VAL A 633 37.52 -16.32 30.48
N ASP A 634 38.02 -15.39 31.29
CA ASP A 634 37.30 -14.17 31.66
C ASP A 634 37.15 -13.18 30.48
N ASN A 635 37.89 -13.39 29.38
CA ASN A 635 37.78 -12.60 28.16
C ASN A 635 36.71 -13.13 27.19
N PHE A 636 35.96 -14.17 27.56
CA PHE A 636 35.00 -14.82 26.69
C PHE A 636 33.60 -14.90 27.32
N ALA A 637 32.56 -14.56 26.55
CA ALA A 637 31.19 -14.95 26.84
C ALA A 637 30.93 -16.37 26.29
N LEU A 638 30.35 -17.22 27.14
CA LEU A 638 30.13 -18.65 26.89
C LEU A 638 28.63 -18.99 27.02
N ALA A 639 28.21 -20.08 26.36
CA ALA A 639 26.82 -20.58 26.36
C ALA A 639 26.33 -21.15 27.70
#